data_AF-A4CQS4-F1
#
_entry.id   AF-A4CQS4-F1
#
_cell.length_a   1.000
_cell.length_b   1.000
_cell.length_c   1.000
_cell.angle_alpha   90.00
_cell.angle_beta   90.00
_cell.angle_gamma   90.00
#
_symmetry.space_group_name_H-M   'P 1'
#
loop_
_entity.id
_entity.type
_entity.pdbx_description
1 polymer ?
#
loop_
_entity_poly.entity_id
_entity_poly.type
_entity_poly.pdbx_seq_one_letter_code
_entity_poly.pdbx_strand_id
1 'polypeptide(L)'
;MNLTEELLASALPESVHHRLQYREVSAEEALKLTGHKHAGWVVPMNGPDGQPYQWEDGKTFYRLKPVTPVPTKDGKTAKYLTAGEAGCRPYLSPLLPKAALKPGKDLDWTEGEKKADCANHHDFPTIGLSGVDSWRDKRTGRSQPLPEFDALELRKRTHRIAFDSDIVHKVEVQGAMAAFSKHLADHHEGRVLVTFIPPELDGRKNGVDDFIVRHGAQAYRVLRELARPATEIDKDGDHQFIWTVEPKESHDKALIAWTVFKDNFAKRKGVGLYRWNGRHWQRCPDRSDSSALLTPLHLWMDHCGWVKRSTSAINSITSELLARLSTDAPWDSVDLIGFANGTLNWRTGQFTPGHRREDFLTFCLDYNYEPEAKCPNFHRFLREACANDDGLINLVRGGFRWAIAPKDTSQAFPIERSFDVTGRKGRGKGTLSEALTALVGGDHGRGLIKSSTFTNPNSLAGLIGKRVAMDPDSDGRISSAGTFNAVVSNEPVEVKLLYKDTHPQRLGVVVWRFFNDSPGASGGGVEGMGRRIITIPFDVEPSKRDPLLKRKIVEEAAGIFAWVFAMTTDEMTAALANSGTVQSSADASIEHALERDPVVRFLLETYPEGIDRIQGRDLFKQWCDWCAQVRHESGSETRFGGLIKKVRVGVGVDAKGVAVRVSKGRKVYTVTPMQDFPLGAYFGVVTVIPHLSDNPQPNPHPTNQPEGQDSEQRGDRGDSSSLNLERLEKIDKRKEESPISPIETLYPPEPSPLSPQHPADAFSDATWATSSKSFIEAQQPIPVYFSATNGAYLIGKIAGETRDKDLMVIRTPTDKIVGCKRSDFTHEGQP
;
A
#
# COMPACT_ATOMS: atom_id res chain seq x y z
N MET A 1 -22.31 -7.34 23.09
CA MET A 1 -22.59 -6.20 22.23
C MET A 1 -23.71 -5.43 22.87
N ASN A 2 -23.51 -4.14 23.20
CA ASN A 2 -24.61 -3.26 23.64
C ASN A 2 -25.47 -2.86 22.43
N LEU A 3 -26.59 -2.17 22.66
CA LEU A 3 -27.48 -1.75 21.57
C LEU A 3 -26.77 -0.88 20.51
N THR A 4 -25.93 0.07 20.94
CA THR A 4 -25.22 0.98 20.04
C THR A 4 -24.28 0.22 19.09
N GLU A 5 -23.46 -0.68 19.63
CA GLU A 5 -22.54 -1.52 18.86
C GLU A 5 -23.31 -2.42 17.87
N GLU A 6 -24.48 -2.94 18.28
CA GLU A 6 -25.33 -3.80 17.45
C GLU A 6 -25.95 -3.05 16.26
N LEU A 7 -26.33 -1.78 16.46
CA LEU A 7 -26.84 -0.92 15.39
C LEU A 7 -25.72 -0.50 14.44
N LEU A 8 -24.55 -0.12 14.98
CA LEU A 8 -23.36 0.19 14.18
C LEU A 8 -22.95 -0.99 13.30
N ALA A 9 -23.00 -2.22 13.84
CA ALA A 9 -22.73 -3.44 13.09
C ALA A 9 -23.74 -3.72 11.96
N SER A 10 -24.90 -3.06 11.94
CA SER A 10 -25.91 -3.13 10.87
C SER A 10 -25.92 -1.87 9.99
N ALA A 11 -24.79 -1.16 9.86
CA ALA A 11 -24.65 0.08 9.09
C ALA A 11 -25.64 1.20 9.48
N LEU A 12 -26.01 1.27 10.77
CA LEU A 12 -26.83 2.35 11.31
C LEU A 12 -25.94 3.28 12.16
N PRO A 13 -25.59 4.48 11.67
CA PRO A 13 -24.75 5.41 12.41
C PRO A 13 -25.50 5.98 13.63
N GLU A 14 -24.76 6.39 14.67
CA GLU A 14 -25.34 6.94 15.90
C GLU A 14 -26.32 8.10 15.65
N SER A 15 -26.09 8.88 14.59
CA SER A 15 -26.93 10.01 14.18
C SER A 15 -28.39 9.63 13.91
N VAL A 16 -28.70 8.36 13.61
CA VAL A 16 -30.07 7.89 13.39
C VAL A 16 -30.66 7.09 14.55
N HIS A 17 -29.88 6.70 15.56
CA HIS A 17 -30.33 5.82 16.63
C HIS A 17 -31.54 6.39 17.40
N HIS A 18 -31.51 7.70 17.70
CA HIS A 18 -32.61 8.39 18.39
C HIS A 18 -33.94 8.34 17.62
N ARG A 19 -33.90 8.21 16.29
CA ARG A 19 -35.09 8.11 15.44
C ARG A 19 -35.68 6.71 15.42
N LEU A 20 -34.84 5.68 15.62
CA LEU A 20 -35.27 4.28 15.60
C LEU A 20 -36.07 3.90 16.85
N GLN A 21 -35.88 4.62 17.97
CA GLN A 21 -36.58 4.39 19.23
C GLN A 21 -36.33 3.01 19.86
N TYR A 22 -35.25 2.34 19.47
CA TYR A 22 -34.80 1.12 20.14
C TYR A 22 -34.35 1.50 21.55
N ARG A 23 -34.66 0.67 22.54
CA ARG A 23 -34.24 0.92 23.92
C ARG A 23 -33.85 -0.35 24.64
N GLU A 24 -32.78 -0.27 25.41
CA GLU A 24 -32.40 -1.33 26.33
C GLU A 24 -33.44 -1.46 27.46
N VAL A 25 -33.68 -2.69 27.90
CA VAL A 25 -34.65 -3.03 28.93
C VAL A 25 -34.07 -4.09 29.87
N SER A 26 -34.38 -3.95 31.15
CA SER A 26 -34.15 -5.02 32.14
C SER A 26 -35.05 -6.23 31.87
N ALA A 27 -34.73 -7.38 32.46
CA ALA A 27 -35.56 -8.58 32.33
C ALA A 27 -36.98 -8.38 32.89
N GLU A 28 -37.10 -7.63 33.99
CA GLU A 28 -38.36 -7.25 34.62
C GLU A 28 -39.20 -6.32 33.73
N GLU A 29 -38.55 -5.36 33.07
CA GLU A 29 -39.22 -4.46 32.14
C GLU A 29 -39.64 -5.19 30.86
N ALA A 30 -38.77 -6.02 30.30
CA ALA A 30 -39.08 -6.85 29.14
C ALA A 30 -40.27 -7.78 29.39
N LEU A 31 -40.37 -8.37 30.59
CA LEU A 31 -41.51 -9.18 30.99
C LEU A 31 -42.81 -8.37 30.96
N LYS A 32 -42.81 -7.14 31.46
CA LYS A 32 -43.98 -6.25 31.43
C LYS A 32 -44.39 -5.87 30.01
N LEU A 33 -43.42 -5.64 29.13
CA LEU A 33 -43.66 -5.15 27.77
C LEU A 33 -44.02 -6.27 26.78
N THR A 34 -43.43 -7.46 26.94
CA THR A 34 -43.47 -8.52 25.92
C THR A 34 -43.90 -9.88 26.45
N GLY A 35 -44.08 -10.03 27.77
CA GLY A 35 -44.33 -11.33 28.40
C GLY A 35 -43.09 -12.22 28.54
N HIS A 36 -41.91 -11.78 28.10
CA HIS A 36 -40.67 -12.56 28.14
C HIS A 36 -39.68 -11.97 29.16
N LYS A 37 -39.24 -12.77 30.14
CA LYS A 37 -38.32 -12.33 31.20
C LYS A 37 -36.85 -12.48 30.79
N HIS A 38 -36.41 -11.65 29.84
CA HIS A 38 -35.01 -11.60 29.40
C HIS A 38 -34.55 -10.15 29.23
N ALA A 39 -33.34 -9.84 29.70
CA ALA A 39 -32.72 -8.55 29.43
C ALA A 39 -32.30 -8.45 27.96
N GLY A 40 -32.28 -7.24 27.41
CA GLY A 40 -31.98 -6.98 26.01
C GLY A 40 -32.46 -5.61 25.58
N TRP A 41 -32.97 -5.51 24.35
CA TRP A 41 -33.58 -4.29 23.84
C TRP A 41 -34.89 -4.58 23.13
N VAL A 42 -35.81 -3.62 23.19
CA VAL A 42 -37.10 -3.69 22.50
C VAL A 42 -37.08 -2.85 21.24
N VAL A 43 -37.73 -3.38 20.21
CA VAL A 43 -37.99 -2.71 18.94
C VAL A 43 -39.47 -2.35 18.90
N PRO A 44 -39.83 -1.05 18.88
CA PRO A 44 -41.21 -0.63 18.68
C PRO A 44 -41.65 -0.95 17.25
N MET A 45 -42.80 -1.62 17.11
CA MET A 45 -43.37 -1.91 15.79
C MET A 45 -44.39 -0.82 15.46
N ASN A 46 -44.05 0.06 14.53
CA ASN A 46 -44.90 1.18 14.13
C ASN A 46 -45.65 0.90 12.83
N GLY A 47 -46.86 1.45 12.74
CA GLY A 47 -47.71 1.40 11.56
C GLY A 47 -47.43 2.51 10.53
N PRO A 48 -48.21 2.55 9.44
CA PRO A 48 -48.03 3.50 8.34
C PRO A 48 -48.18 4.97 8.73
N ASP A 49 -48.95 5.24 9.78
CA ASP A 49 -49.14 6.56 10.39
C ASP A 49 -47.97 6.98 11.31
N GLY A 50 -47.02 6.07 11.55
CA GLY A 50 -45.92 6.24 12.49
C GLY A 50 -46.30 6.00 13.94
N GLN A 51 -47.54 5.55 14.22
CA GLN A 51 -47.97 5.20 15.57
C GLN A 51 -47.62 3.74 15.88
N PRO A 52 -47.29 3.41 17.14
CA PRO A 52 -47.02 2.03 17.52
C PRO A 52 -48.28 1.16 17.36
N TYR A 53 -48.12 -0.03 16.79
CA TYR A 53 -49.16 -1.04 16.81
C TYR A 53 -49.53 -1.37 18.27
N GLN A 54 -50.80 -1.67 18.49
CA GLN A 54 -51.30 -2.08 19.80
C GLN A 54 -51.65 -3.58 19.79
N TRP A 55 -51.52 -4.22 20.94
CA TRP A 55 -51.98 -5.58 21.22
C TRP A 55 -52.53 -5.64 22.64
N GLU A 56 -53.54 -6.48 22.88
CA GLU A 56 -54.15 -6.76 24.20
C GLU A 56 -54.33 -5.54 25.13
N ASP A 57 -55.55 -4.98 25.20
CA ASP A 57 -55.90 -3.87 26.10
C ASP A 57 -55.05 -2.60 25.93
N GLY A 58 -54.65 -2.29 24.69
CA GLY A 58 -53.94 -1.04 24.36
C GLY A 58 -52.46 -1.02 24.79
N LYS A 59 -51.83 -2.18 24.96
CA LYS A 59 -50.37 -2.25 25.12
C LYS A 59 -49.68 -2.04 23.77
N THR A 60 -48.59 -1.30 23.78
CA THR A 60 -47.75 -1.13 22.60
C THR A 60 -47.08 -2.46 22.22
N PHE A 61 -47.08 -2.76 20.93
CA PHE A 61 -46.46 -3.95 20.37
C PHE A 61 -44.95 -3.74 20.24
N TYR A 62 -44.20 -4.54 20.99
CA TYR A 62 -42.75 -4.60 20.94
C TYR A 62 -42.28 -5.99 20.52
N ARG A 63 -41.16 -6.04 19.81
CA ARG A 63 -40.34 -7.25 19.74
C ARG A 63 -39.14 -7.10 20.66
N LEU A 64 -38.86 -8.13 21.44
CA LEU A 64 -37.69 -8.19 22.30
C LEU A 64 -36.54 -8.88 21.55
N LYS A 65 -35.35 -8.27 21.54
CA LYS A 65 -34.10 -8.93 21.21
C LYS A 65 -33.35 -9.18 22.53
N PRO A 66 -33.33 -10.43 23.03
CA PRO A 66 -32.52 -10.78 24.19
C PRO A 66 -31.01 -10.63 23.88
N VAL A 67 -30.22 -10.29 24.91
CA VAL A 67 -28.75 -10.26 24.81
C VAL A 67 -28.20 -11.62 24.37
N THR A 68 -28.74 -12.70 24.94
CA THR A 68 -28.41 -14.08 24.57
C THR A 68 -29.61 -14.73 23.87
N PRO A 69 -29.45 -15.29 22.66
CA PRO A 69 -30.52 -16.01 21.98
C PRO A 69 -31.16 -17.09 22.88
N VAL A 70 -32.48 -17.19 22.83
CA VAL A 70 -33.25 -18.05 23.75
C VAL A 70 -33.55 -19.39 23.07
N PRO A 71 -33.25 -20.54 23.69
CA PRO A 71 -33.63 -21.84 23.15
C PRO A 71 -35.16 -21.96 23.00
N THR A 72 -35.61 -22.47 21.85
CA THR A 72 -37.01 -22.80 21.58
C THR A 72 -37.29 -24.26 21.90
N LYS A 73 -38.57 -24.62 22.04
CA LYS A 73 -39.01 -26.00 22.32
C LYS A 73 -38.51 -27.02 21.29
N ASP A 74 -38.26 -26.57 20.06
CA ASP A 74 -37.80 -27.40 18.95
C ASP A 74 -36.26 -27.52 18.87
N GLY A 75 -35.55 -27.08 19.92
CA GLY A 75 -34.08 -27.11 19.98
C GLY A 75 -33.36 -26.06 19.13
N LYS A 76 -34.10 -25.14 18.48
CA LYS A 76 -33.55 -23.97 17.78
C LYS A 76 -33.32 -22.82 18.78
N THR A 77 -32.73 -21.72 18.34
CA THR A 77 -32.59 -20.51 19.16
C THR A 77 -33.36 -19.34 18.54
N ALA A 78 -34.23 -18.70 19.32
CA ALA A 78 -34.92 -17.47 18.95
C ALA A 78 -34.02 -16.26 19.20
N LYS A 79 -33.70 -15.54 18.12
CA LYS A 79 -32.96 -14.28 18.21
C LYS A 79 -33.85 -13.13 18.67
N TYR A 80 -35.12 -13.15 18.29
CA TYR A 80 -36.14 -12.16 18.64
C TYR A 80 -37.37 -12.89 19.19
N LEU A 81 -38.03 -12.25 20.15
CA LEU A 81 -39.22 -12.77 20.83
C LEU A 81 -40.38 -11.78 20.63
N THR A 82 -41.54 -12.34 20.33
CA THR A 82 -42.82 -11.63 20.24
C THR A 82 -43.72 -12.17 21.34
N ALA A 83 -44.58 -11.32 21.90
CA ALA A 83 -45.50 -11.75 22.93
C ALA A 83 -46.46 -12.86 22.45
N GLY A 84 -46.85 -13.74 23.37
CA GLY A 84 -47.77 -14.84 23.06
C GLY A 84 -49.09 -14.34 22.48
N GLU A 85 -49.61 -15.01 21.46
CA GLU A 85 -50.89 -14.70 20.79
C GLU A 85 -50.97 -13.34 20.07
N ALA A 86 -49.96 -12.48 20.18
CA ALA A 86 -49.96 -11.14 19.58
C ALA A 86 -49.95 -11.13 18.03
N GLY A 87 -49.57 -12.25 17.41
CA GLY A 87 -49.42 -12.38 15.96
C GLY A 87 -48.17 -11.69 15.42
N CYS A 88 -48.14 -11.43 14.11
CA CYS A 88 -47.04 -10.70 13.44
C CYS A 88 -47.52 -9.32 13.00
N ARG A 89 -46.59 -8.38 12.77
CA ARG A 89 -46.85 -7.06 12.18
C ARG A 89 -45.78 -6.76 11.13
N PRO A 90 -46.12 -6.06 10.02
CA PRO A 90 -45.07 -5.53 9.17
C PRO A 90 -44.29 -4.45 9.94
N TYR A 91 -42.98 -4.40 9.76
CA TYR A 91 -42.15 -3.38 10.39
C TYR A 91 -41.94 -2.22 9.42
N LEU A 92 -42.43 -1.04 9.78
CA LEU A 92 -42.18 0.19 9.05
C LEU A 92 -41.14 1.01 9.82
N SER A 93 -39.95 1.12 9.23
CA SER A 93 -38.86 1.89 9.82
C SER A 93 -39.26 3.36 10.01
N PRO A 94 -38.91 4.00 11.14
CA PRO A 94 -38.99 5.46 11.29
C PRO A 94 -38.14 6.23 10.27
N LEU A 95 -37.22 5.55 9.57
CA LEU A 95 -36.42 6.10 8.49
C LEU A 95 -37.10 5.98 7.11
N LEU A 96 -38.17 5.18 6.98
CA LEU A 96 -38.93 5.02 5.73
C LEU A 96 -39.55 6.36 5.30
N PRO A 97 -39.21 6.88 4.11
CA PRO A 97 -39.81 8.12 3.63
C PRO A 97 -41.33 7.94 3.44
N LYS A 98 -42.15 8.78 4.08
CA LYS A 98 -43.63 8.73 3.94
C LYS A 98 -44.09 8.79 2.48
N ALA A 99 -43.34 9.50 1.62
CA ALA A 99 -43.62 9.57 0.19
C ALA A 99 -43.51 8.21 -0.53
N ALA A 100 -42.74 7.26 0.00
CA ALA A 100 -42.63 5.91 -0.54
C ALA A 100 -43.85 5.05 -0.26
N LEU A 101 -44.78 5.45 0.62
CA LEU A 101 -46.03 4.74 0.85
C LEU A 101 -47.14 5.15 -0.13
N LYS A 102 -46.93 6.20 -0.94
CA LYS A 102 -47.91 6.64 -1.95
C LYS A 102 -48.10 5.59 -3.07
N PRO A 103 -49.27 5.57 -3.74
CA PRO A 103 -49.56 4.57 -4.77
C PRO A 103 -48.54 4.63 -5.92
N GLY A 104 -48.18 3.47 -6.46
CA GLY A 104 -47.29 3.35 -7.63
C GLY A 104 -45.81 3.67 -7.38
N LYS A 105 -45.39 4.00 -6.16
CA LYS A 105 -43.96 4.08 -5.82
C LYS A 105 -43.37 2.69 -5.62
N ASP A 106 -42.09 2.46 -5.89
CA ASP A 106 -41.50 1.14 -5.62
C ASP A 106 -41.35 0.89 -4.12
N LEU A 107 -41.43 -0.38 -3.71
CA LEU A 107 -41.23 -0.81 -2.32
C LEU A 107 -40.45 -2.11 -2.25
N ASP A 108 -39.50 -2.18 -1.33
CA ASP A 108 -38.70 -3.37 -1.08
C ASP A 108 -39.17 -4.08 0.20
N TRP A 109 -38.87 -5.37 0.32
CA TRP A 109 -39.21 -6.22 1.45
C TRP A 109 -37.99 -7.00 1.90
N THR A 110 -37.73 -7.07 3.20
CA THR A 110 -36.62 -7.86 3.75
C THR A 110 -37.01 -8.56 5.04
N GLU A 111 -36.22 -9.54 5.47
CA GLU A 111 -36.40 -10.23 6.74
C GLU A 111 -35.63 -9.53 7.87
N GLY A 112 -36.34 -8.96 8.84
CA GLY A 112 -35.79 -8.36 10.05
C GLY A 112 -35.86 -6.84 10.09
N GLU A 113 -36.06 -6.30 11.29
CA GLU A 113 -36.28 -4.87 11.55
C GLU A 113 -35.02 -4.04 11.26
N LYS A 114 -33.86 -4.46 11.80
CA LYS A 114 -32.57 -3.78 11.57
C LYS A 114 -32.18 -3.72 10.09
N LYS A 115 -32.52 -4.76 9.32
CA LYS A 115 -32.23 -4.81 7.88
C LYS A 115 -33.08 -3.80 7.12
N ALA A 116 -34.35 -3.68 7.48
CA ALA A 116 -35.22 -2.65 6.94
C ALA A 116 -34.73 -1.25 7.35
N ASP A 117 -34.32 -1.05 8.60
CA ASP A 117 -33.74 0.23 9.05
C ASP A 117 -32.49 0.60 8.24
N CYS A 118 -31.57 -0.35 8.06
CA CYS A 118 -30.36 -0.16 7.26
C CYS A 118 -30.70 0.22 5.81
N ALA A 119 -31.59 -0.54 5.16
CA ALA A 119 -32.01 -0.27 3.80
C ALA A 119 -32.65 1.14 3.67
N ASN A 120 -33.52 1.52 4.60
CA ASN A 120 -34.15 2.84 4.60
C ASN A 120 -33.16 3.98 4.89
N HIS A 121 -32.16 3.76 5.74
CA HIS A 121 -31.08 4.73 5.98
C HIS A 121 -30.30 5.04 4.69
N HIS A 122 -30.15 4.03 3.82
CA HIS A 122 -29.45 4.15 2.54
C HIS A 122 -30.38 4.43 1.35
N ASP A 123 -31.56 5.00 1.60
CA ASP A 123 -32.54 5.41 0.59
C ASP A 123 -33.09 4.25 -0.27
N PHE A 124 -33.23 3.07 0.33
CA PHE A 124 -33.96 1.94 -0.24
C PHE A 124 -35.26 1.73 0.55
N PRO A 125 -36.40 2.30 0.10
CA PRO A 125 -37.67 2.19 0.83
C PRO A 125 -38.09 0.75 1.05
N THR A 126 -38.00 0.29 2.30
CA THR A 126 -38.11 -1.14 2.64
C THR A 126 -39.06 -1.36 3.81
N ILE A 127 -39.94 -2.35 3.71
CA ILE A 127 -40.73 -2.88 4.83
C ILE A 127 -40.08 -4.16 5.35
N GLY A 128 -39.90 -4.25 6.67
CA GLY A 128 -39.37 -5.45 7.32
C GLY A 128 -40.47 -6.46 7.63
N LEU A 129 -40.17 -7.75 7.43
CA LEU A 129 -40.94 -8.86 7.96
C LEU A 129 -40.16 -9.51 9.09
N SER A 130 -40.81 -9.79 10.22
CA SER A 130 -40.16 -10.39 11.39
C SER A 130 -39.57 -11.80 11.17
N GLY A 131 -39.88 -12.41 10.02
CA GLY A 131 -39.45 -13.70 9.51
C GLY A 131 -39.95 -13.86 8.07
N VAL A 132 -39.38 -14.77 7.27
CA VAL A 132 -39.78 -14.98 5.86
C VAL A 132 -41.26 -15.35 5.65
N ASP A 133 -41.89 -15.96 6.66
CA ASP A 133 -43.32 -16.30 6.66
C ASP A 133 -44.18 -15.32 7.48
N SER A 134 -43.59 -14.31 8.11
CA SER A 134 -44.29 -13.35 8.98
C SER A 134 -45.14 -12.33 8.22
N TRP A 135 -45.38 -12.53 6.92
CA TRP A 135 -46.43 -11.85 6.15
C TRP A 135 -47.82 -12.48 6.36
N ARG A 136 -47.88 -13.60 7.10
CA ARG A 136 -49.11 -14.24 7.56
C ARG A 136 -49.01 -14.60 9.04
N ASP A 137 -50.13 -14.65 9.74
CA ASP A 137 -50.21 -15.12 11.13
C ASP A 137 -51.52 -15.87 11.41
N LYS A 138 -51.70 -16.32 12.65
CA LYS A 138 -52.87 -17.09 13.11
C LYS A 138 -53.73 -16.33 14.12
N ARG A 139 -53.65 -15.00 14.19
CA ARG A 139 -54.41 -14.23 15.20
C ARG A 139 -55.93 -14.33 15.00
N THR A 140 -56.36 -14.68 13.79
CA THR A 140 -57.76 -14.92 13.41
C THR A 140 -58.18 -16.40 13.54
N GLY A 141 -57.35 -17.24 14.18
CA GLY A 141 -57.60 -18.69 14.35
C GLY A 141 -57.15 -19.56 13.18
N ARG A 142 -56.85 -18.98 12.00
CA ARG A 142 -56.27 -19.67 10.84
C ARG A 142 -55.12 -18.86 10.24
N SER A 143 -54.22 -19.53 9.52
CA SER A 143 -53.09 -18.84 8.88
C SER A 143 -53.59 -17.95 7.74
N GLN A 144 -53.50 -16.62 7.90
CA GLN A 144 -53.97 -15.63 6.93
C GLN A 144 -52.96 -14.49 6.75
N PRO A 145 -52.97 -13.80 5.60
CA PRO A 145 -52.19 -12.57 5.40
C PRO A 145 -52.47 -11.55 6.52
N LEU A 146 -51.48 -10.72 6.83
CA LEU A 146 -51.64 -9.69 7.86
C LEU A 146 -52.74 -8.68 7.46
N PRO A 147 -53.74 -8.40 8.32
CA PRO A 147 -54.74 -7.36 8.08
C PRO A 147 -54.14 -5.97 7.85
N GLU A 148 -52.95 -5.70 8.38
CA GLU A 148 -52.24 -4.45 8.15
C GLU A 148 -51.90 -4.20 6.67
N PHE A 149 -51.87 -5.24 5.83
CA PHE A 149 -51.64 -5.08 4.40
C PHE A 149 -52.78 -4.34 3.70
N ASP A 150 -54.01 -4.40 4.22
CA ASP A 150 -55.14 -3.64 3.67
C ASP A 150 -54.96 -2.12 3.86
N ALA A 151 -54.22 -1.72 4.90
CA ALA A 151 -53.88 -0.31 5.15
C ALA A 151 -52.65 0.17 4.36
N LEU A 152 -51.88 -0.76 3.79
CA LEU A 152 -50.74 -0.45 2.94
C LEU A 152 -51.25 -0.33 1.50
N GLU A 153 -51.03 0.79 0.82
CA GLU A 153 -51.39 0.99 -0.58
C GLU A 153 -50.46 0.16 -1.50
N LEU A 154 -50.57 -1.16 -1.44
CA LEU A 154 -49.69 -2.10 -2.12
C LEU A 154 -50.03 -2.25 -3.61
N ARG A 155 -51.15 -1.69 -4.08
CA ARG A 155 -51.58 -1.91 -5.46
C ARG A 155 -50.72 -1.19 -6.51
N LYS A 156 -50.59 -1.80 -7.69
CA LYS A 156 -50.02 -1.19 -8.92
C LYS A 156 -48.61 -0.62 -8.75
N ARG A 157 -47.75 -1.33 -8.01
CA ARG A 157 -46.34 -0.94 -7.78
C ARG A 157 -45.37 -2.09 -8.02
N THR A 158 -44.07 -1.77 -8.09
CA THR A 158 -43.04 -2.80 -8.07
C THR A 158 -42.72 -3.17 -6.63
N HIS A 159 -42.80 -4.47 -6.32
CA HIS A 159 -42.33 -5.04 -5.07
C HIS A 159 -41.02 -5.77 -5.29
N ARG A 160 -39.95 -5.41 -4.56
CA ARG A 160 -38.68 -6.17 -4.58
C ARG A 160 -38.51 -6.94 -3.28
N ILE A 161 -38.29 -8.23 -3.35
CA ILE A 161 -38.03 -9.06 -2.17
C ILE A 161 -36.53 -9.32 -2.08
N ALA A 162 -35.92 -8.93 -0.96
CA ALA A 162 -34.50 -9.09 -0.65
C ALA A 162 -34.36 -9.86 0.66
N PHE A 163 -34.50 -11.18 0.58
CA PHE A 163 -34.23 -12.09 1.70
C PHE A 163 -32.75 -12.45 1.79
N ASP A 164 -32.35 -12.94 2.95
CA ASP A 164 -30.97 -13.34 3.21
C ASP A 164 -30.48 -14.39 2.21
N SER A 165 -29.17 -14.41 1.98
CA SER A 165 -28.45 -15.42 1.17
C SER A 165 -28.72 -16.87 1.58
N ASP A 166 -29.34 -17.10 2.74
CA ASP A 166 -29.92 -18.39 3.15
C ASP A 166 -30.81 -19.04 2.10
N ILE A 167 -31.43 -18.22 1.23
CA ILE A 167 -32.25 -18.68 0.11
C ILE A 167 -31.53 -19.65 -0.84
N VAL A 168 -30.20 -19.61 -0.90
CA VAL A 168 -29.41 -20.53 -1.73
C VAL A 168 -29.57 -21.98 -1.26
N HIS A 169 -29.63 -22.21 0.05
CA HIS A 169 -29.54 -23.56 0.63
C HIS A 169 -30.79 -24.00 1.39
N LYS A 170 -31.72 -23.09 1.71
CA LYS A 170 -32.94 -23.39 2.47
C LYS A 170 -34.17 -23.41 1.56
N VAL A 171 -34.68 -24.61 1.27
CA VAL A 171 -35.87 -24.81 0.44
C VAL A 171 -37.11 -24.19 1.09
N GLU A 172 -37.20 -24.17 2.42
CA GLU A 172 -38.31 -23.56 3.16
C GLU A 172 -38.36 -22.04 2.94
N VAL A 173 -37.20 -21.38 2.84
CA VAL A 173 -37.11 -19.94 2.54
C VAL A 173 -37.56 -19.67 1.10
N GLN A 174 -37.17 -20.53 0.14
CA GLN A 174 -37.66 -20.43 -1.24
C GLN A 174 -39.18 -20.62 -1.32
N GLY A 175 -39.74 -21.58 -0.58
CA GLY A 175 -41.18 -21.82 -0.50
C GLY A 175 -41.95 -20.64 0.10
N ALA A 176 -41.44 -20.07 1.20
CA ALA A 176 -42.01 -18.87 1.82
C ALA A 176 -42.00 -17.67 0.85
N MET A 177 -40.88 -17.44 0.15
CA MET A 177 -40.76 -16.38 -0.84
C MET A 177 -41.69 -16.59 -2.03
N ALA A 178 -41.83 -17.82 -2.53
CA ALA A 178 -42.75 -18.14 -3.63
C ALA A 178 -44.21 -17.84 -3.24
N ALA A 179 -44.63 -18.26 -2.04
CA ALA A 179 -45.97 -18.01 -1.53
C ALA A 179 -46.23 -16.50 -1.33
N PHE A 180 -45.26 -15.76 -0.79
CA PHE A 180 -45.40 -14.30 -0.61
C PHE A 180 -45.43 -13.57 -1.95
N SER A 181 -44.57 -13.96 -2.90
CA SER A 181 -44.52 -13.38 -4.24
C SER A 181 -45.85 -13.57 -4.97
N LYS A 182 -46.43 -14.78 -4.90
CA LYS A 182 -47.73 -15.08 -5.49
C LYS A 182 -48.84 -14.25 -4.83
N HIS A 183 -48.85 -14.14 -3.51
CA HIS A 183 -49.83 -13.29 -2.81
C HIS A 183 -49.75 -11.82 -3.25
N LEU A 184 -48.54 -11.25 -3.35
CA LEU A 184 -48.34 -9.89 -3.85
C LEU A 184 -48.82 -9.70 -5.29
N ALA A 185 -48.56 -10.67 -6.17
CA ALA A 185 -49.00 -10.62 -7.56
C ALA A 185 -50.54 -10.71 -7.68
N ASP A 186 -51.14 -11.75 -7.07
CA ASP A 186 -52.57 -12.08 -7.18
C ASP A 186 -53.48 -11.00 -6.57
N HIS A 187 -53.09 -10.44 -5.41
CA HIS A 187 -53.98 -9.56 -4.63
C HIS A 187 -53.71 -8.07 -4.79
N HIS A 188 -52.54 -7.71 -5.34
CA HIS A 188 -52.11 -6.31 -5.41
C HIS A 188 -51.74 -5.82 -6.81
N GLU A 189 -51.96 -6.60 -7.88
CA GLU A 189 -51.69 -6.18 -9.28
C GLU A 189 -50.27 -5.59 -9.46
N GLY A 190 -49.31 -6.07 -8.65
CA GLY A 190 -47.97 -5.51 -8.54
C GLY A 190 -46.94 -6.35 -9.30
N ARG A 191 -45.91 -5.70 -9.86
CA ARG A 191 -44.76 -6.43 -10.43
C ARG A 191 -43.86 -6.89 -9.30
N VAL A 192 -43.75 -8.20 -9.09
CA VAL A 192 -42.88 -8.76 -8.05
C VAL A 192 -41.53 -9.14 -8.65
N LEU A 193 -40.47 -8.62 -8.04
CA LEU A 193 -39.07 -8.90 -8.35
C LEU A 193 -38.37 -9.47 -7.12
N VAL A 194 -37.30 -10.22 -7.32
CA VAL A 194 -36.43 -10.72 -6.25
C VAL A 194 -35.02 -10.20 -6.48
N THR A 195 -34.48 -9.53 -5.46
CA THR A 195 -33.08 -9.11 -5.37
C THR A 195 -32.28 -10.22 -4.71
N PHE A 196 -31.35 -10.81 -5.45
CA PHE A 196 -30.47 -11.85 -4.92
C PHE A 196 -29.32 -11.21 -4.14
N ILE A 197 -29.21 -11.54 -2.85
CA ILE A 197 -28.07 -11.15 -2.01
C ILE A 197 -27.06 -12.32 -2.01
N PRO A 198 -25.86 -12.15 -2.60
CA PRO A 198 -24.89 -13.22 -2.68
C PRO A 198 -24.16 -13.44 -1.34
N PRO A 199 -23.68 -14.66 -1.07
CA PRO A 199 -22.72 -14.91 -0.01
C PRO A 199 -21.34 -14.31 -0.31
N GLU A 200 -20.50 -14.23 0.73
CA GLU A 200 -19.09 -13.83 0.63
C GLU A 200 -18.24 -14.88 -0.11
N LEU A 201 -16.99 -14.53 -0.44
CA LEU A 201 -16.02 -15.45 -1.07
C LEU A 201 -15.73 -16.69 -0.22
N ASP A 202 -15.89 -16.61 1.11
CA ASP A 202 -15.72 -17.71 2.06
C ASP A 202 -17.04 -18.45 2.38
N GLY A 203 -18.12 -18.11 1.67
CA GLY A 203 -19.45 -18.70 1.88
C GLY A 203 -20.22 -18.13 3.06
N ARG A 204 -19.66 -17.13 3.78
CA ARG A 204 -20.39 -16.43 4.83
C ARG A 204 -21.64 -15.78 4.27
N LYS A 205 -22.71 -15.86 5.05
CA LYS A 205 -24.02 -15.35 4.69
C LYS A 205 -24.09 -13.83 4.84
N ASN A 206 -24.96 -13.26 4.02
CA ASN A 206 -25.36 -11.87 4.03
C ASN A 206 -26.88 -11.75 4.17
N GLY A 207 -27.31 -10.86 5.06
CA GLY A 207 -28.53 -10.06 4.89
C GLY A 207 -28.24 -8.74 4.15
N VAL A 208 -29.27 -7.91 3.97
CA VAL A 208 -29.12 -6.59 3.33
C VAL A 208 -28.15 -5.69 4.11
N ASP A 209 -28.27 -5.67 5.43
CA ASP A 209 -27.42 -4.88 6.32
C ASP A 209 -25.97 -5.35 6.29
N ASP A 210 -25.73 -6.65 6.47
CA ASP A 210 -24.38 -7.25 6.37
C ASP A 210 -23.70 -6.90 5.04
N PHE A 211 -24.43 -7.01 3.94
CA PHE A 211 -23.91 -6.74 2.60
C PHE A 211 -23.55 -5.26 2.42
N ILE A 212 -24.41 -4.35 2.88
CA ILE A 212 -24.16 -2.91 2.82
C ILE A 212 -22.96 -2.53 3.70
N VAL A 213 -22.82 -3.11 4.90
CA VAL A 213 -21.66 -2.91 5.78
C VAL A 213 -20.36 -3.30 5.07
N ARG A 214 -20.35 -4.45 4.39
CA ARG A 214 -19.13 -5.03 3.79
C ARG A 214 -18.77 -4.38 2.45
N HIS A 215 -19.75 -4.17 1.58
CA HIS A 215 -19.52 -3.80 0.18
C HIS A 215 -20.03 -2.40 -0.17
N GLY A 216 -20.77 -1.75 0.74
CA GLY A 216 -21.35 -0.42 0.57
C GLY A 216 -22.71 -0.41 -0.12
N ALA A 217 -23.48 0.65 0.14
CA ALA A 217 -24.82 0.84 -0.45
C ALA A 217 -24.83 0.86 -1.99
N GLN A 218 -23.75 1.32 -2.62
CA GLN A 218 -23.64 1.33 -4.08
C GLN A 218 -23.57 -0.10 -4.66
N ALA A 219 -22.92 -1.04 -3.97
CA ALA A 219 -22.91 -2.44 -4.38
C ALA A 219 -24.31 -3.05 -4.27
N TYR A 220 -25.04 -2.75 -3.19
CA TYR A 220 -26.43 -3.23 -3.03
C TYR A 220 -27.36 -2.65 -4.09
N ARG A 221 -27.17 -1.37 -4.48
CA ARG A 221 -27.92 -0.75 -5.58
C ARG A 221 -27.78 -1.52 -6.90
N VAL A 222 -26.58 -2.01 -7.22
CA VAL A 222 -26.35 -2.85 -8.40
C VAL A 222 -27.13 -4.17 -8.30
N LEU A 223 -27.13 -4.84 -7.15
CA LEU A 223 -27.93 -6.06 -6.95
C LEU A 223 -29.43 -5.76 -7.10
N ARG A 224 -29.90 -4.61 -6.60
CA ARG A 224 -31.29 -4.17 -6.69
C ARG A 224 -31.71 -3.87 -8.13
N GLU A 225 -30.83 -3.32 -8.95
CA GLU A 225 -31.05 -3.10 -10.39
C GLU A 225 -31.12 -4.43 -11.17
N LEU A 226 -30.41 -5.46 -10.71
CA LEU A 226 -30.44 -6.82 -11.25
C LEU A 226 -31.59 -7.68 -10.71
N ALA A 227 -32.56 -7.07 -10.01
CA ALA A 227 -33.70 -7.81 -9.48
C ALA A 227 -34.51 -8.47 -10.60
N ARG A 228 -34.76 -9.78 -10.46
CA ARG A 228 -35.38 -10.61 -11.51
C ARG A 228 -36.86 -10.87 -11.19
N PRO A 229 -37.75 -11.01 -12.19
CA PRO A 229 -39.16 -11.34 -11.95
C PRO A 229 -39.33 -12.57 -11.06
N ALA A 230 -40.19 -12.45 -10.05
CA ALA A 230 -40.58 -13.54 -9.16
C ALA A 230 -41.59 -14.47 -9.83
N THR A 231 -42.52 -13.87 -10.57
CA THR A 231 -43.68 -14.53 -11.15
C THR A 231 -43.88 -14.16 -12.63
N GLU A 232 -44.51 -15.05 -13.38
CA GLU A 232 -45.07 -14.78 -14.70
C GLU A 232 -46.56 -15.17 -14.73
N ILE A 233 -47.30 -14.63 -15.69
CA ILE A 233 -48.71 -15.02 -15.93
C ILE A 233 -48.70 -16.16 -16.93
N ASP A 234 -49.32 -17.28 -16.59
CA ASP A 234 -49.47 -18.41 -17.49
C ASP A 234 -50.60 -18.20 -18.52
N LYS A 235 -50.89 -19.25 -19.31
CA LYS A 235 -51.90 -19.18 -20.38
C LYS A 235 -53.33 -19.06 -19.84
N ASP A 236 -53.56 -19.48 -18.61
CA ASP A 236 -54.87 -19.49 -17.96
C ASP A 236 -55.10 -18.19 -17.17
N GLY A 237 -54.10 -17.32 -17.11
CA GLY A 237 -54.14 -16.03 -16.42
C GLY A 237 -53.67 -16.10 -14.95
N ASP A 238 -53.15 -17.25 -14.51
CA ASP A 238 -52.69 -17.44 -13.14
C ASP A 238 -51.23 -17.04 -12.99
N HIS A 239 -50.88 -16.45 -11.83
CA HIS A 239 -49.49 -16.17 -11.50
C HIS A 239 -48.75 -17.44 -11.07
N GLN A 240 -47.67 -17.74 -11.81
CA GLN A 240 -46.74 -18.83 -11.53
C GLN A 240 -45.40 -18.28 -11.04
N PHE A 241 -44.83 -18.90 -10.01
CA PHE A 241 -43.52 -18.53 -9.49
C PHE A 241 -42.41 -19.13 -10.36
N ILE A 242 -41.49 -18.30 -10.87
CA ILE A 242 -40.46 -18.69 -11.85
C ILE A 242 -39.04 -18.34 -11.47
N TRP A 243 -38.85 -17.63 -10.35
CA TRP A 243 -37.52 -17.18 -9.98
C TRP A 243 -36.62 -18.35 -9.55
N THR A 244 -35.35 -18.26 -9.92
CA THR A 244 -34.33 -19.26 -9.60
C THR A 244 -33.10 -18.57 -9.04
N VAL A 245 -32.37 -19.25 -8.15
CA VAL A 245 -31.17 -18.69 -7.51
C VAL A 245 -30.13 -18.26 -8.55
N GLU A 246 -29.89 -19.09 -9.56
CA GLU A 246 -28.90 -18.81 -10.60
C GLU A 246 -29.43 -17.88 -11.71
N PRO A 247 -28.80 -16.72 -11.98
CA PRO A 247 -29.11 -15.87 -13.13
C PRO A 247 -28.90 -16.60 -14.46
N LYS A 248 -29.68 -16.23 -15.48
CA LYS A 248 -29.55 -16.82 -16.82
C LYS A 248 -28.37 -16.22 -17.58
N GLU A 249 -28.23 -14.90 -17.54
CA GLU A 249 -27.24 -14.17 -18.32
C GLU A 249 -25.87 -14.12 -17.63
N SER A 250 -24.80 -14.31 -18.41
CA SER A 250 -23.42 -14.19 -17.93
C SER A 250 -23.10 -12.78 -17.42
N HIS A 251 -23.74 -11.76 -18.01
CA HIS A 251 -23.62 -10.36 -17.60
C HIS A 251 -24.04 -10.15 -16.14
N ASP A 252 -25.25 -10.61 -15.78
CA ASP A 252 -25.78 -10.51 -14.43
C ASP A 252 -24.87 -11.25 -13.43
N LYS A 253 -24.39 -12.43 -13.80
CA LYS A 253 -23.44 -13.20 -12.97
C LYS A 253 -22.14 -12.43 -12.71
N ALA A 254 -21.58 -11.79 -13.75
CA ALA A 254 -20.36 -11.00 -13.64
C ALA A 254 -20.54 -9.76 -12.76
N LEU A 255 -21.68 -9.07 -12.89
CA LEU A 255 -22.01 -7.92 -12.04
C LEU A 255 -22.19 -8.33 -10.58
N ILE A 256 -22.95 -9.39 -10.30
CA ILE A 256 -23.13 -9.90 -8.93
C ILE A 256 -21.77 -10.33 -8.36
N ALA A 257 -20.95 -11.04 -9.12
CA ALA A 257 -19.59 -11.39 -8.70
C ALA A 257 -18.76 -10.14 -8.38
N TRP A 258 -18.78 -9.13 -9.24
CA TRP A 258 -18.06 -7.88 -9.03
C TRP A 258 -18.41 -7.21 -7.70
N THR A 259 -19.68 -7.23 -7.28
CA THR A 259 -20.10 -6.60 -6.02
C THR A 259 -19.37 -7.14 -4.78
N VAL A 260 -18.93 -8.41 -4.81
CA VAL A 260 -18.19 -9.08 -3.72
C VAL A 260 -16.67 -9.12 -3.99
N PHE A 261 -16.28 -9.29 -5.26
CA PHE A 261 -14.88 -9.42 -5.66
C PHE A 261 -14.11 -8.10 -5.59
N LYS A 262 -14.77 -6.95 -5.82
CA LYS A 262 -14.12 -5.62 -5.91
C LYS A 262 -13.31 -5.24 -4.68
N ASP A 263 -13.67 -5.77 -3.52
CA ASP A 263 -12.95 -5.43 -2.29
C ASP A 263 -11.69 -6.28 -2.19
N ASN A 264 -11.70 -7.51 -2.69
CA ASN A 264 -10.58 -8.46 -2.57
C ASN A 264 -9.64 -8.44 -3.76
N PHE A 265 -10.08 -7.93 -4.92
CA PHE A 265 -9.32 -7.90 -6.15
C PHE A 265 -9.40 -6.54 -6.83
N ALA A 266 -8.28 -6.09 -7.39
CA ALA A 266 -8.21 -4.89 -8.20
C ALA A 266 -7.18 -5.08 -9.32
N LYS A 267 -7.50 -4.63 -10.54
CA LYS A 267 -6.62 -4.75 -11.69
C LYS A 267 -6.01 -3.40 -12.03
N ARG A 268 -4.68 -3.34 -12.02
CA ARG A 268 -3.89 -2.18 -12.46
C ARG A 268 -3.68 -2.28 -13.97
N LYS A 269 -4.20 -1.31 -14.73
CA LYS A 269 -4.08 -1.28 -16.20
C LYS A 269 -2.61 -1.40 -16.63
N GLY A 270 -2.35 -2.28 -17.59
CA GLY A 270 -1.00 -2.54 -18.12
C GLY A 270 -0.04 -3.32 -17.20
N VAL A 271 -0.44 -3.64 -15.97
CA VAL A 271 0.41 -4.35 -14.99
C VAL A 271 -0.16 -5.71 -14.58
N GLY A 272 -1.46 -5.78 -14.31
CA GLY A 272 -2.17 -7.03 -13.99
C GLY A 272 -3.02 -6.96 -12.73
N LEU A 273 -3.52 -8.11 -12.31
CA LEU A 273 -4.40 -8.29 -11.16
C LEU A 273 -3.64 -8.34 -9.83
N TYR A 274 -4.23 -7.72 -8.81
CA TYR A 274 -3.78 -7.73 -7.43
C TYR A 274 -4.90 -8.25 -6.52
N ARG A 275 -4.49 -8.86 -5.41
CA ARG A 275 -5.36 -9.33 -4.33
C ARG A 275 -5.03 -8.58 -3.04
N TRP A 276 -6.06 -8.12 -2.34
CA TRP A 276 -5.89 -7.53 -1.02
C TRP A 276 -5.52 -8.61 0.00
N ASN A 277 -4.44 -8.40 0.76
CA ASN A 277 -3.97 -9.36 1.78
C ASN A 277 -4.27 -8.93 3.23
N GLY A 278 -5.06 -7.87 3.41
CA GLY A 278 -5.34 -7.28 4.74
C GLY A 278 -4.49 -6.04 5.05
N ARG A 279 -3.35 -5.86 4.38
CA ARG A 279 -2.44 -4.72 4.59
C ARG A 279 -2.16 -3.91 3.32
N HIS A 280 -1.92 -4.59 2.21
CA HIS A 280 -1.68 -3.97 0.92
C HIS A 280 -2.17 -4.88 -0.22
N TRP A 281 -2.16 -4.33 -1.43
CA TRP A 281 -2.45 -5.07 -2.65
C TRP A 281 -1.25 -5.88 -3.10
N GLN A 282 -1.37 -7.21 -3.06
CA GLN A 282 -0.32 -8.11 -3.52
C GLN A 282 -0.60 -8.56 -4.95
N ARG A 283 0.39 -8.46 -5.83
CA ARG A 283 0.25 -8.90 -7.23
C ARG A 283 -0.02 -10.40 -7.29
N CYS A 284 -1.02 -10.82 -8.05
CA CYS A 284 -1.27 -12.23 -8.29
C CYS A 284 -0.12 -12.83 -9.13
N PRO A 285 0.50 -13.95 -8.71
CA PRO A 285 1.68 -14.52 -9.38
C PRO A 285 1.33 -15.36 -10.61
N ASP A 286 0.04 -15.63 -10.84
CA ASP A 286 -0.46 -16.48 -11.91
C ASP A 286 -0.02 -16.02 -13.31
N ARG A 287 0.02 -16.97 -14.25
CA ARG A 287 0.41 -16.71 -15.65
C ARG A 287 -0.49 -15.68 -16.36
N SER A 288 -1.74 -15.54 -15.91
CA SER A 288 -2.69 -14.57 -16.44
C SER A 288 -3.67 -14.11 -15.35
N ASP A 289 -4.19 -12.89 -15.50
CA ASP A 289 -5.23 -12.35 -14.60
C ASP A 289 -6.47 -13.26 -14.54
N SER A 290 -6.84 -13.88 -15.67
CA SER A 290 -7.97 -14.81 -15.72
C SER A 290 -7.70 -16.05 -14.86
N SER A 291 -6.51 -16.65 -14.99
CA SER A 291 -6.13 -17.82 -14.19
C SER A 291 -6.19 -17.54 -12.69
N ALA A 292 -5.79 -16.35 -12.26
CA ALA A 292 -5.86 -15.93 -10.85
C ALA A 292 -7.29 -15.85 -10.31
N LEU A 293 -8.29 -15.52 -11.15
CA LEU A 293 -9.69 -15.40 -10.73
C LEU A 293 -10.50 -16.68 -10.84
N LEU A 294 -10.11 -17.64 -11.69
CA LEU A 294 -10.92 -18.83 -11.95
C LEU A 294 -11.23 -19.60 -10.66
N THR A 295 -10.22 -19.91 -9.85
CA THR A 295 -10.44 -20.69 -8.61
C THR A 295 -11.33 -19.94 -7.61
N PRO A 296 -11.06 -18.67 -7.24
CA PRO A 296 -11.97 -17.89 -6.39
C PRO A 296 -13.39 -17.78 -6.97
N LEU A 297 -13.52 -17.56 -8.27
CA LEU A 297 -14.82 -17.44 -8.94
C LEU A 297 -15.62 -18.74 -8.86
N HIS A 298 -14.99 -19.88 -9.13
CA HIS A 298 -15.65 -21.17 -9.06
C HIS A 298 -16.13 -21.51 -7.64
N LEU A 299 -15.30 -21.28 -6.63
CA LEU A 299 -15.65 -21.49 -5.22
C LEU A 299 -16.80 -20.59 -4.78
N TRP A 300 -16.75 -19.30 -5.13
CA TRP A 300 -17.84 -18.38 -4.84
C TRP A 300 -19.15 -18.78 -5.55
N MET A 301 -19.07 -19.21 -6.81
CA MET A 301 -20.24 -19.74 -7.53
C MET A 301 -20.81 -21.01 -6.87
N ASP A 302 -19.98 -21.83 -6.21
CA ASP A 302 -20.44 -23.00 -5.45
C ASP A 302 -21.26 -22.55 -4.23
N HIS A 303 -20.77 -21.54 -3.51
CA HIS A 303 -21.53 -20.91 -2.42
C HIS A 303 -22.83 -20.25 -2.89
N CYS A 304 -22.87 -19.72 -4.13
CA CYS A 304 -24.09 -19.20 -4.73
C CYS A 304 -25.06 -20.30 -5.22
N GLY A 305 -24.67 -21.57 -5.21
CA GLY A 305 -25.47 -22.68 -5.75
C GLY A 305 -25.62 -22.64 -7.28
N TRP A 306 -24.69 -22.01 -7.99
CA TRP A 306 -24.76 -21.82 -9.45
C TRP A 306 -24.05 -22.95 -10.19
N VAL A 307 -24.74 -23.68 -11.04
CA VAL A 307 -24.23 -24.92 -11.66
C VAL A 307 -23.96 -24.78 -13.16
N LYS A 308 -24.51 -23.76 -13.84
CA LYS A 308 -24.35 -23.59 -15.29
C LYS A 308 -23.02 -22.90 -15.61
N ARG A 309 -22.00 -23.73 -15.87
CA ARG A 309 -20.58 -23.31 -16.03
C ARG A 309 -19.93 -23.86 -17.30
N SER A 310 -20.57 -23.67 -18.47
CA SER A 310 -19.88 -23.97 -19.73
C SER A 310 -18.61 -23.12 -19.86
N THR A 311 -17.61 -23.61 -20.60
CA THR A 311 -16.36 -22.87 -20.82
C THR A 311 -16.60 -21.47 -21.39
N SER A 312 -17.55 -21.33 -22.33
CA SER A 312 -17.91 -20.03 -22.90
C SER A 312 -18.53 -19.08 -21.87
N ALA A 313 -19.41 -19.59 -21.00
CA ALA A 313 -20.03 -18.79 -19.95
C ALA A 313 -18.98 -18.31 -18.94
N ILE A 314 -18.12 -19.19 -18.45
CA ILE A 314 -17.07 -18.83 -17.49
C ILE A 314 -16.09 -17.81 -18.08
N ASN A 315 -15.69 -17.97 -19.35
CA ASN A 315 -14.83 -17.00 -20.03
C ASN A 315 -15.50 -15.63 -20.17
N SER A 316 -16.80 -15.59 -20.49
CA SER A 316 -17.58 -14.35 -20.56
C SER A 316 -17.66 -13.65 -19.20
N ILE A 317 -18.01 -14.40 -18.13
CA ILE A 317 -18.10 -13.88 -16.76
C ILE A 317 -16.74 -13.34 -16.30
N THR A 318 -15.67 -14.13 -16.49
CA THR A 318 -14.32 -13.75 -16.06
C THR A 318 -13.82 -12.51 -16.79
N SER A 319 -14.07 -12.41 -18.09
CA SER A 319 -13.65 -11.26 -18.91
C SER A 319 -14.36 -9.98 -18.49
N GLU A 320 -15.68 -10.02 -18.28
CA GLU A 320 -16.42 -8.85 -17.80
C GLU A 320 -16.02 -8.49 -16.36
N LEU A 321 -15.88 -9.48 -15.47
CA LEU A 321 -15.44 -9.26 -14.10
C LEU A 321 -14.06 -8.56 -14.08
N LEU A 322 -13.08 -9.05 -14.84
CA LEU A 322 -11.77 -8.41 -14.95
C LEU A 322 -11.85 -6.98 -15.48
N ALA A 323 -12.73 -6.72 -16.45
CA ALA A 323 -12.94 -5.37 -16.97
C ALA A 323 -13.46 -4.42 -15.89
N ARG A 324 -14.36 -4.90 -15.01
CA ARG A 324 -14.93 -4.11 -13.90
C ARG A 324 -14.02 -3.98 -12.68
N LEU A 325 -13.12 -4.93 -12.47
CA LEU A 325 -12.07 -4.85 -11.45
C LEU A 325 -10.92 -3.93 -11.88
N SER A 326 -10.86 -3.55 -13.15
CA SER A 326 -9.88 -2.59 -13.68
C SER A 326 -10.14 -1.20 -13.10
N THR A 327 -9.11 -0.61 -12.49
CA THR A 327 -9.20 0.70 -11.84
C THR A 327 -8.10 1.65 -12.31
N ASP A 328 -8.44 2.94 -12.38
CA ASP A 328 -7.52 4.05 -12.65
C ASP A 328 -7.04 4.73 -11.35
N ALA A 329 -7.27 4.10 -10.20
CA ALA A 329 -6.81 4.63 -8.92
C ALA A 329 -5.29 4.89 -8.91
N PRO A 330 -4.82 5.89 -8.15
CA PRO A 330 -3.40 6.21 -8.06
C PRO A 330 -2.67 5.18 -7.19
N TRP A 331 -2.23 4.08 -7.81
CA TRP A 331 -1.42 3.05 -7.17
C TRP A 331 -0.09 3.59 -6.66
N ASP A 332 0.31 3.15 -5.47
CA ASP A 332 1.59 3.50 -4.84
C ASP A 332 1.83 5.01 -4.78
N SER A 333 0.83 5.76 -4.29
CA SER A 333 0.95 7.22 -4.11
C SER A 333 2.24 7.59 -3.37
N VAL A 334 3.00 8.53 -3.93
CA VAL A 334 4.26 9.02 -3.35
C VAL A 334 4.08 9.64 -1.97
N ASP A 335 2.88 10.13 -1.66
CA ASP A 335 2.55 10.74 -0.37
C ASP A 335 2.31 9.70 0.74
N LEU A 336 2.18 8.42 0.42
CA LEU A 336 1.78 7.38 1.38
C LEU A 336 2.91 6.36 1.60
N ILE A 337 3.12 5.99 2.87
CA ILE A 337 4.01 4.90 3.26
C ILE A 337 3.23 3.94 4.16
N GLY A 338 3.07 2.69 3.71
CA GLY A 338 2.49 1.63 4.52
C GLY A 338 3.53 1.05 5.48
N PHE A 339 3.17 0.92 6.74
CA PHE A 339 3.91 0.23 7.82
C PHE A 339 3.17 -1.02 8.25
N ALA A 340 3.73 -1.82 9.16
CA ALA A 340 3.03 -3.03 9.62
C ALA A 340 1.68 -2.70 10.31
N ASN A 341 1.60 -1.57 11.03
CA ASN A 341 0.46 -1.14 11.85
C ASN A 341 -0.45 -0.08 11.21
N GLY A 342 -0.14 0.42 10.00
CA GLY A 342 -1.01 1.37 9.30
C GLY A 342 -0.30 2.20 8.24
N THR A 343 -0.93 3.28 7.80
CA THR A 343 -0.42 4.13 6.70
C THR A 343 -0.03 5.52 7.24
N LEU A 344 1.20 5.96 6.93
CA LEU A 344 1.66 7.33 7.15
C LEU A 344 1.46 8.16 5.88
N ASN A 345 0.83 9.33 6.01
CA ASN A 345 0.92 10.36 4.99
C ASN A 345 2.22 11.16 5.21
N TRP A 346 3.18 10.99 4.31
CA TRP A 346 4.49 11.62 4.38
C TRP A 346 4.42 13.15 4.38
N ARG A 347 3.49 13.73 3.59
CA ARG A 347 3.37 15.17 3.40
C ARG A 347 2.77 15.86 4.63
N THR A 348 1.76 15.24 5.25
CA THR A 348 1.08 15.83 6.42
C THR A 348 1.63 15.34 7.75
N GLY A 349 2.40 14.24 7.76
CA GLY A 349 2.84 13.56 8.97
C GLY A 349 1.72 12.79 9.69
N GLN A 350 0.51 12.74 9.12
CA GLN A 350 -0.63 12.08 9.74
C GLN A 350 -0.53 10.56 9.58
N PHE A 351 -0.59 9.84 10.69
CA PHE A 351 -0.65 8.38 10.71
C PHE A 351 -2.09 7.90 10.89
N THR A 352 -2.51 6.95 10.06
CA THR A 352 -3.81 6.26 10.17
C THR A 352 -3.54 4.81 10.60
N PRO A 353 -3.96 4.40 11.81
CA PRO A 353 -3.88 3.01 12.23
C PRO A 353 -4.73 2.10 11.35
N GLY A 354 -4.21 0.90 11.08
CA GLY A 354 -4.84 -0.04 10.16
C GLY A 354 -4.69 0.35 8.69
N HIS A 355 -5.20 -0.52 7.82
CA HIS A 355 -4.94 -0.45 6.38
C HIS A 355 -6.22 -0.27 5.60
N ARG A 356 -6.19 0.62 4.60
CA ARG A 356 -7.33 0.90 3.73
C ARG A 356 -7.05 0.42 2.32
N ARG A 357 -8.00 -0.28 1.71
CA ARG A 357 -7.85 -0.79 0.33
C ARG A 357 -7.78 0.37 -0.66
N GLU A 358 -8.41 1.48 -0.30
CA GLU A 358 -8.51 2.73 -1.05
C GLU A 358 -7.18 3.48 -1.12
N ASP A 359 -6.18 3.13 -0.30
CA ASP A 359 -4.84 3.72 -0.39
C ASP A 359 -4.04 3.15 -1.58
N PHE A 360 -4.47 2.03 -2.18
CA PHE A 360 -3.85 1.36 -3.35
C PHE A 360 -2.33 1.16 -3.24
N LEU A 361 -1.82 0.96 -2.03
CA LEU A 361 -0.44 0.58 -1.78
C LEU A 361 -0.21 -0.88 -2.16
N THR A 362 0.91 -1.16 -2.84
CA THR A 362 1.31 -2.53 -3.20
C THR A 362 2.34 -3.14 -2.24
N PHE A 363 2.72 -2.39 -1.22
CA PHE A 363 3.71 -2.79 -0.23
C PHE A 363 3.54 -2.04 1.09
N CYS A 364 3.88 -2.72 2.19
CA CYS A 364 4.07 -2.12 3.50
C CYS A 364 5.42 -2.56 4.06
N LEU A 365 6.08 -1.68 4.81
CA LEU A 365 7.25 -1.99 5.61
C LEU A 365 6.89 -3.04 6.68
N ASP A 366 7.83 -3.92 7.00
CA ASP A 366 7.62 -5.01 7.96
C ASP A 366 7.74 -4.59 9.43
N TYR A 367 7.97 -3.30 9.70
CA TYR A 367 8.03 -2.72 11.04
C TYR A 367 6.93 -1.67 11.25
N ASN A 368 6.59 -1.41 12.50
CA ASN A 368 5.57 -0.43 12.88
C ASN A 368 6.06 1.01 12.70
N TYR A 369 5.13 1.91 12.41
CA TYR A 369 5.35 3.33 12.62
C TYR A 369 5.21 3.65 14.11
N GLU A 370 6.31 4.05 14.73
CA GLU A 370 6.39 4.40 16.16
C GLU A 370 7.27 5.65 16.32
N PRO A 371 6.67 6.86 16.38
CA PRO A 371 7.42 8.13 16.41
C PRO A 371 8.44 8.23 17.54
N GLU A 372 8.19 7.55 18.65
CA GLU A 372 9.02 7.58 19.85
C GLU A 372 9.98 6.39 19.98
N ALA A 373 9.96 5.45 19.03
CA ALA A 373 10.84 4.28 19.07
C ALA A 373 12.32 4.70 19.09
N LYS A 374 13.12 3.94 19.85
CA LYS A 374 14.56 4.21 20.04
C LYS A 374 15.39 3.16 19.29
N CYS A 375 16.58 3.55 18.85
CA CYS A 375 17.54 2.67 18.18
C CYS A 375 18.93 2.69 18.85
N PRO A 376 19.04 2.29 20.13
CA PRO A 376 20.27 2.41 20.91
C PRO A 376 21.44 1.60 20.36
N ASN A 377 21.22 0.41 19.79
CA ASN A 377 22.29 -0.37 19.19
C ASN A 377 22.80 0.29 17.91
N PHE A 378 21.90 0.83 17.09
CA PHE A 378 22.27 1.58 15.89
C PHE A 378 23.05 2.86 16.23
N HIS A 379 22.60 3.62 17.22
CA HIS A 379 23.32 4.80 17.69
C HIS A 379 24.73 4.49 18.22
N ARG A 380 24.86 3.44 19.05
CA ARG A 380 26.18 3.00 19.56
C ARG A 380 27.08 2.59 18.41
N PHE A 381 26.56 1.82 17.46
CA PHE A 381 27.27 1.42 16.26
C PHE A 381 27.76 2.63 15.44
N LEU A 382 26.90 3.62 15.18
CA LEU A 382 27.28 4.81 14.41
C LEU A 382 28.33 5.64 15.14
N ARG A 383 28.20 5.84 16.46
CA ARG A 383 29.21 6.55 17.25
C ARG A 383 30.58 5.89 17.18
N GLU A 384 30.64 4.56 17.26
CA GLU A 384 31.89 3.82 17.14
C GLU A 384 32.44 3.87 15.71
N ALA A 385 31.63 3.53 14.70
CA ALA A 385 32.05 3.47 13.30
C ALA A 385 32.51 4.84 12.74
N CYS A 386 31.88 5.93 13.22
CA CYS A 386 32.22 7.31 12.85
C CYS A 386 33.21 7.98 13.81
N ALA A 387 33.88 7.25 14.71
CA ALA A 387 34.84 7.83 15.68
C ALA A 387 34.28 8.98 16.55
N ASN A 388 32.98 8.96 16.86
CA ASN A 388 32.23 10.05 17.52
C ASN A 388 32.18 11.37 16.75
N ASP A 389 32.43 11.37 15.43
CA ASP A 389 32.22 12.52 14.56
C ASP A 389 30.71 12.73 14.31
N ASP A 390 30.10 13.64 15.06
CA ASP A 390 28.68 13.97 14.95
C ASP A 390 28.33 14.53 13.55
N GLY A 391 29.27 15.19 12.86
CA GLY A 391 29.09 15.66 11.49
C GLY A 391 28.93 14.50 10.52
N LEU A 392 29.79 13.49 10.64
CA LEU A 392 29.71 12.27 9.82
C LEU A 392 28.45 11.44 10.11
N ILE A 393 28.06 11.33 11.38
CA ILE A 393 26.78 10.70 11.78
C ILE A 393 25.60 11.45 11.16
N ASN A 394 25.64 12.78 11.13
CA ASN A 394 24.60 13.59 10.52
C ASN A 394 24.54 13.43 8.99
N LEU A 395 25.68 13.22 8.32
CA LEU A 395 25.71 12.85 6.89
C LEU A 395 25.07 11.49 6.62
N VAL A 396 25.32 10.48 7.47
CA VAL A 396 24.64 9.18 7.39
C VAL A 396 23.13 9.37 7.56
N ARG A 397 22.69 10.13 8.56
CA ARG A 397 21.28 10.44 8.81
C ARG A 397 20.63 11.13 7.60
N GLY A 398 21.30 12.14 7.05
CA GLY A 398 20.87 12.87 5.85
C GLY A 398 20.76 11.97 4.62
N GLY A 399 21.73 11.07 4.42
CA GLY A 399 21.68 10.10 3.33
C GLY A 399 20.55 9.08 3.48
N PHE A 400 20.30 8.59 4.69
CA PHE A 400 19.17 7.70 4.99
C PHE A 400 17.86 8.43 4.78
N ARG A 401 17.74 9.68 5.25
CA ARG A 401 16.57 10.55 5.05
C ARG A 401 16.31 10.77 3.57
N TRP A 402 17.37 11.03 2.79
CA TRP A 402 17.26 11.15 1.34
C TRP A 402 16.82 9.84 0.70
N ALA A 403 17.32 8.69 1.13
CA ALA A 403 16.90 7.40 0.59
C ALA A 403 15.42 7.08 0.87
N ILE A 404 14.92 7.35 2.08
CA ILE A 404 13.52 7.01 2.43
C ILE A 404 12.51 8.05 1.95
N ALA A 405 12.92 9.29 1.69
CA ALA A 405 11.98 10.32 1.24
C ALA A 405 11.35 9.94 -0.10
N PRO A 406 10.04 10.16 -0.31
CA PRO A 406 9.41 10.02 -1.61
C PRO A 406 10.17 10.77 -2.70
N LYS A 407 10.19 10.21 -3.90
CA LYS A 407 10.96 10.72 -5.03
C LYS A 407 10.01 11.10 -6.15
N ASP A 408 10.12 12.33 -6.60
CA ASP A 408 9.44 12.77 -7.80
C ASP A 408 10.20 12.29 -9.03
N THR A 409 9.63 11.31 -9.73
CA THR A 409 10.22 10.73 -10.94
C THR A 409 9.81 11.46 -12.22
N SER A 410 9.19 12.64 -12.14
CA SER A 410 8.89 13.48 -13.30
C SER A 410 10.03 14.45 -13.64
N GLN A 411 10.91 14.75 -12.69
CA GLN A 411 11.97 15.76 -12.81
C GLN A 411 13.32 15.30 -12.25
N ALA A 412 14.36 16.09 -12.50
CA ALA A 412 15.68 15.88 -11.92
C ALA A 412 15.64 16.14 -10.40
N PHE A 413 16.58 15.54 -9.65
CA PHE A 413 16.62 15.73 -8.21
C PHE A 413 17.17 17.11 -7.82
N PRO A 414 16.61 17.73 -6.77
CA PRO A 414 17.20 18.93 -6.17
C PRO A 414 18.53 18.63 -5.46
N ILE A 415 18.73 17.37 -5.05
CA ILE A 415 19.94 16.90 -4.35
C ILE A 415 20.60 15.81 -5.18
N GLU A 416 21.65 16.17 -5.92
CA GLU A 416 22.44 15.27 -6.76
C GLU A 416 23.57 14.59 -5.95
N ARG A 417 23.21 13.77 -4.95
CA ARG A 417 24.17 13.11 -4.06
C ARG A 417 24.07 11.58 -4.09
N SER A 418 25.23 10.95 -4.06
CA SER A 418 25.48 9.52 -3.91
C SER A 418 26.46 9.30 -2.76
N PHE A 419 26.46 8.09 -2.20
CA PHE A 419 27.20 7.80 -0.97
C PHE A 419 28.17 6.64 -1.19
N ASP A 420 29.44 6.88 -0.87
CA ASP A 420 30.48 5.88 -0.86
C ASP A 420 30.85 5.58 0.60
N VAL A 421 30.81 4.31 0.99
CA VAL A 421 31.18 3.87 2.33
C VAL A 421 32.48 3.08 2.23
N THR A 422 33.56 3.62 2.77
CA THR A 422 34.92 3.07 2.69
C THR A 422 35.38 2.51 4.03
N GLY A 423 36.53 1.84 4.02
CA GLY A 423 37.14 1.24 5.21
C GLY A 423 37.45 -0.24 4.99
N ARG A 424 38.31 -0.82 5.82
CA ARG A 424 38.74 -2.22 5.65
C ARG A 424 37.62 -3.22 5.97
N LYS A 425 37.84 -4.50 5.65
CA LYS A 425 36.92 -5.59 6.03
C LYS A 425 36.73 -5.64 7.55
N GLY A 426 35.48 -5.81 7.99
CA GLY A 426 35.12 -5.97 9.40
C GLY A 426 34.85 -4.67 10.18
N ARG A 427 34.77 -3.52 9.51
CA ARG A 427 34.57 -2.18 10.13
C ARG A 427 33.11 -1.71 10.15
N GLY A 428 32.14 -2.58 9.85
CA GLY A 428 30.72 -2.25 9.99
C GLY A 428 30.00 -1.73 8.74
N LYS A 429 30.66 -1.65 7.58
CA LYS A 429 30.03 -1.29 6.29
C LYS A 429 28.78 -2.13 5.98
N GLY A 430 28.93 -3.45 6.08
CA GLY A 430 27.83 -4.39 5.86
C GLY A 430 26.76 -4.34 6.95
N THR A 431 27.04 -3.70 8.09
CA THR A 431 26.03 -3.41 9.13
C THR A 431 25.20 -2.19 8.75
N LEU A 432 25.83 -1.13 8.24
CA LEU A 432 25.13 0.05 7.72
C LEU A 432 24.26 -0.29 6.49
N SER A 433 24.78 -1.10 5.57
CA SER A 433 24.05 -1.59 4.40
C SER A 433 22.78 -2.36 4.80
N GLU A 434 22.84 -3.19 5.84
CA GLU A 434 21.66 -3.90 6.36
C GLU A 434 20.66 -2.98 7.04
N ALA A 435 21.13 -1.98 7.81
CA ALA A 435 20.25 -0.97 8.41
C ALA A 435 19.43 -0.24 7.32
N LEU A 436 20.10 0.22 6.26
CA LEU A 436 19.45 0.89 5.14
C LEU A 436 18.50 -0.05 4.38
N THR A 437 18.91 -1.31 4.16
CA THR A 437 18.10 -2.33 3.49
C THR A 437 16.80 -2.59 4.26
N ALA A 438 16.88 -2.79 5.58
CA ALA A 438 15.70 -2.97 6.43
C ALA A 438 14.79 -1.74 6.40
N LEU A 439 15.38 -0.54 6.51
CA LEU A 439 14.65 0.72 6.52
C LEU A 439 13.80 0.94 5.25
N VAL A 440 14.29 0.52 4.08
CA VAL A 440 13.56 0.66 2.80
C VAL A 440 12.68 -0.54 2.45
N GLY A 441 12.54 -1.53 3.33
CA GLY A 441 11.69 -2.70 3.10
C GLY A 441 12.35 -3.84 2.31
N GLY A 442 13.64 -4.07 2.55
CA GLY A 442 14.39 -5.15 1.93
C GLY A 442 14.52 -4.99 0.42
N ASP A 443 14.36 -6.09 -0.31
CA ASP A 443 14.42 -6.09 -1.78
C ASP A 443 13.25 -5.36 -2.43
N HIS A 444 12.19 -4.98 -1.70
CA HIS A 444 11.14 -4.15 -2.27
C HIS A 444 11.68 -2.74 -2.57
N GLY A 445 12.35 -2.09 -1.61
CA GLY A 445 12.93 -0.76 -1.79
C GLY A 445 14.39 -0.75 -2.24
N ARG A 446 15.12 -1.87 -2.14
CA ARG A 446 16.51 -1.98 -2.59
C ARG A 446 16.62 -2.64 -3.96
N GLY A 447 17.37 -2.03 -4.87
CA GLY A 447 17.87 -2.65 -6.09
C GLY A 447 19.38 -2.88 -6.00
N LEU A 448 19.85 -4.07 -6.38
CA LEU A 448 21.29 -4.37 -6.46
C LEU A 448 21.83 -4.00 -7.83
N ILE A 449 22.96 -3.30 -7.87
CA ILE A 449 23.64 -2.93 -9.12
C ILE A 449 25.15 -2.89 -8.91
N LYS A 450 25.92 -3.25 -9.94
CA LYS A 450 27.37 -3.02 -9.97
C LYS A 450 27.68 -1.72 -10.69
N SER A 451 28.60 -0.94 -10.12
CA SER A 451 29.07 0.32 -10.73
C SER A 451 29.59 0.12 -12.16
N SER A 452 30.15 -1.05 -12.45
CA SER A 452 30.60 -1.47 -13.78
C SER A 452 29.48 -1.77 -14.77
N THR A 453 28.25 -2.03 -14.33
CA THR A 453 27.09 -2.36 -15.18
C THR A 453 26.06 -1.23 -15.28
N PHE A 454 26.39 -0.01 -14.83
CA PHE A 454 25.51 1.16 -14.94
C PHE A 454 25.12 1.52 -16.38
N THR A 455 25.82 1.01 -17.38
CA THR A 455 25.49 1.19 -18.80
C THR A 455 24.54 0.13 -19.35
N ASN A 456 24.16 -0.89 -18.57
CA ASN A 456 23.30 -1.98 -19.04
C ASN A 456 21.81 -1.66 -18.82
N PRO A 457 21.01 -1.44 -19.87
CA PRO A 457 19.60 -1.07 -19.75
C PRO A 457 18.75 -2.11 -19.01
N ASN A 458 19.13 -3.40 -19.06
CA ASN A 458 18.41 -4.47 -18.34
C ASN A 458 18.71 -4.40 -16.83
N SER A 459 19.95 -4.08 -16.44
CA SER A 459 20.32 -3.91 -15.03
C SER A 459 19.63 -2.68 -14.43
N LEU A 460 19.56 -1.58 -15.18
CA LEU A 460 18.87 -0.37 -14.77
C LEU A 460 17.35 -0.57 -14.61
N ALA A 461 16.73 -1.43 -15.44
CA ALA A 461 15.31 -1.76 -15.31
C ALA A 461 14.96 -2.38 -13.94
N GLY A 462 15.91 -3.08 -13.29
CA GLY A 462 15.74 -3.63 -11.94
C GLY A 462 15.66 -2.57 -10.82
N LEU A 463 15.98 -1.31 -11.14
CA LEU A 463 15.93 -0.18 -10.21
C LEU A 463 14.60 0.56 -10.25
N ILE A 464 13.72 0.25 -11.20
CA ILE A 464 12.40 0.89 -11.31
C ILE A 464 11.56 0.61 -10.05
N GLY A 465 11.05 1.68 -9.44
CA GLY A 465 10.24 1.61 -8.21
C GLY A 465 11.06 1.35 -6.94
N LYS A 466 12.40 1.28 -7.03
CA LYS A 466 13.29 1.17 -5.87
C LYS A 466 13.57 2.54 -5.27
N ARG A 467 13.92 2.56 -3.99
CA ARG A 467 14.39 3.75 -3.26
C ARG A 467 15.91 3.87 -3.27
N VAL A 468 16.59 2.73 -3.22
CA VAL A 468 18.06 2.65 -3.14
C VAL A 468 18.60 1.77 -4.25
N ALA A 469 19.62 2.27 -4.96
CA ALA A 469 20.48 1.47 -5.81
C ALA A 469 21.78 1.17 -5.06
N MET A 470 22.05 -0.11 -4.79
CA MET A 470 23.12 -0.52 -3.90
C MET A 470 24.17 -1.37 -4.63
N ASP A 471 25.43 -0.96 -4.51
CA ASP A 471 26.61 -1.77 -4.85
C ASP A 471 27.31 -2.22 -3.55
N PRO A 472 27.00 -3.41 -3.03
CA PRO A 472 27.47 -3.84 -1.70
C PRO A 472 28.96 -4.21 -1.64
N ASP A 473 29.62 -4.29 -2.80
CA ASP A 473 31.02 -4.68 -2.92
C ASP A 473 31.62 -4.04 -4.17
N SER A 474 31.77 -2.73 -4.12
CA SER A 474 32.23 -1.93 -5.25
C SER A 474 33.73 -2.08 -5.45
N ASP A 475 34.14 -2.30 -6.69
CA ASP A 475 35.55 -2.25 -7.12
C ASP A 475 36.00 -0.82 -7.48
N GLY A 476 35.08 0.15 -7.39
CA GLY A 476 35.29 1.56 -7.73
C GLY A 476 35.25 1.89 -9.22
N ARG A 477 35.06 0.90 -10.09
CA ARG A 477 34.96 1.13 -11.52
C ARG A 477 33.59 1.68 -11.89
N ILE A 478 33.59 2.81 -12.58
CA ILE A 478 32.38 3.41 -13.16
C ILE A 478 32.50 3.27 -14.67
N SER A 479 31.68 2.42 -15.28
CA SER A 479 31.77 2.14 -16.72
C SER A 479 31.37 3.32 -17.60
N SER A 480 30.50 4.20 -17.09
CA SER A 480 30.16 5.48 -17.71
C SER A 480 29.86 6.53 -16.66
N ALA A 481 30.76 7.52 -16.53
CA ALA A 481 30.56 8.67 -15.65
C ALA A 481 29.27 9.45 -16.01
N GLY A 482 28.95 9.54 -17.31
CA GLY A 482 27.72 10.20 -17.79
C GLY A 482 26.46 9.49 -17.32
N THR A 483 26.40 8.16 -17.48
CA THR A 483 25.21 7.38 -17.06
C THR A 483 25.07 7.36 -15.54
N PHE A 484 26.18 7.21 -14.81
CA PHE A 484 26.18 7.30 -13.35
C PHE A 484 25.67 8.67 -12.87
N ASN A 485 26.18 9.76 -13.43
CA ASN A 485 25.71 11.11 -13.09
C ASN A 485 24.22 11.28 -13.40
N ALA A 486 23.75 10.78 -14.55
CA ALA A 486 22.34 10.83 -14.92
C ALA A 486 21.46 10.07 -13.91
N VAL A 487 21.87 8.90 -13.44
CA VAL A 487 21.14 8.18 -12.38
C VAL A 487 21.12 8.98 -11.07
N VAL A 488 22.26 9.56 -10.68
CA VAL A 488 22.38 10.35 -9.43
C VAL A 488 21.59 11.66 -9.47
N SER A 489 21.51 12.33 -10.62
CA SER A 489 20.68 13.52 -10.84
C SER A 489 19.23 13.19 -11.20
N ASN A 490 18.89 11.90 -11.31
CA ASN A 490 17.60 11.39 -11.77
C ASN A 490 17.23 11.83 -13.20
N GLU A 491 18.19 12.12 -14.06
CA GLU A 491 17.99 12.30 -15.50
C GLU A 491 17.49 11.01 -16.17
N PRO A 492 16.77 11.10 -17.31
CA PRO A 492 16.29 9.92 -18.01
C PRO A 492 17.46 9.06 -18.50
N VAL A 493 17.41 7.76 -18.20
CA VAL A 493 18.35 6.76 -18.70
C VAL A 493 17.61 5.70 -19.50
N GLU A 494 18.29 5.08 -20.46
CA GLU A 494 17.70 4.00 -21.24
C GLU A 494 17.53 2.74 -20.37
N VAL A 495 16.30 2.23 -20.31
CA VAL A 495 15.97 0.97 -19.64
C VAL A 495 15.33 0.00 -20.62
N LYS A 496 15.54 -1.29 -20.40
CA LYS A 496 14.93 -2.35 -21.20
C LYS A 496 14.25 -3.38 -20.31
N LEU A 497 12.93 -3.42 -20.39
CA LEU A 497 12.11 -4.46 -19.77
C LEU A 497 11.98 -5.65 -20.71
N LEU A 498 11.89 -6.86 -20.17
CA LEU A 498 11.72 -8.06 -20.98
C LEU A 498 10.45 -7.97 -21.84
N TYR A 499 10.57 -8.28 -23.13
CA TYR A 499 9.50 -8.17 -24.14
C TYR A 499 8.94 -6.76 -24.36
N LYS A 500 9.67 -5.71 -23.98
CA LYS A 500 9.35 -4.32 -24.30
C LYS A 500 10.55 -3.64 -24.97
N ASP A 501 10.27 -2.60 -25.76
CA ASP A 501 11.31 -1.77 -26.36
C ASP A 501 12.06 -0.96 -25.31
N THR A 502 13.31 -0.62 -25.62
CA THR A 502 14.11 0.29 -24.81
C THR A 502 13.45 1.66 -24.80
N HIS A 503 13.33 2.26 -23.63
CA HIS A 503 12.74 3.59 -23.46
C HIS A 503 13.46 4.37 -22.35
N PRO A 504 13.42 5.72 -22.40
CA PRO A 504 13.97 6.55 -21.34
C PRO A 504 13.10 6.47 -20.08
N GLN A 505 13.74 6.37 -18.91
CA GLN A 505 13.08 6.33 -17.60
C GLN A 505 13.90 7.07 -16.54
N ARG A 506 13.24 7.82 -15.66
CA ARG A 506 13.83 8.33 -14.42
C ARG A 506 13.64 7.29 -13.33
N LEU A 507 14.73 6.86 -12.69
CA LEU A 507 14.73 5.70 -11.80
C LEU A 507 14.28 6.00 -10.38
N GLY A 508 14.45 7.23 -9.89
CA GLY A 508 14.00 7.61 -8.54
C GLY A 508 14.85 7.05 -7.40
N VAL A 509 16.09 6.61 -7.64
CA VAL A 509 16.93 5.91 -6.65
C VAL A 509 18.03 6.80 -6.07
N VAL A 510 18.38 6.55 -4.80
CA VAL A 510 19.60 7.08 -4.18
C VAL A 510 20.70 6.02 -4.24
N VAL A 511 21.86 6.38 -4.77
CA VAL A 511 22.97 5.44 -4.99
C VAL A 511 23.85 5.31 -3.75
N TRP A 512 24.08 4.08 -3.31
CA TRP A 512 24.96 3.72 -2.20
C TRP A 512 25.96 2.65 -2.64
N ARG A 513 27.26 2.89 -2.42
CA ARG A 513 28.35 1.98 -2.78
C ARG A 513 29.20 1.67 -1.57
N PHE A 514 29.55 0.40 -1.39
CA PHE A 514 30.32 -0.08 -0.25
C PHE A 514 31.64 -0.70 -0.74
N PHE A 515 32.76 -0.20 -0.25
CA PHE A 515 34.10 -0.55 -0.72
C PHE A 515 34.79 -1.47 0.27
N ASN A 516 35.18 -2.67 -0.16
CA ASN A 516 35.91 -3.60 0.71
C ASN A 516 37.40 -3.28 0.81
N ASP A 517 37.97 -2.76 -0.27
CA ASP A 517 39.33 -2.25 -0.40
C ASP A 517 39.29 -0.88 -1.10
N SER A 518 40.39 -0.12 -1.05
CA SER A 518 40.51 1.15 -1.76
C SER A 518 40.21 0.96 -3.27
N PRO A 519 39.44 1.86 -3.91
CA PRO A 519 39.08 1.77 -5.32
C PRO A 519 40.26 1.49 -6.24
N GLY A 520 40.07 0.56 -7.18
CA GLY A 520 41.02 0.40 -8.28
C GLY A 520 40.95 1.60 -9.23
N ALA A 521 42.10 2.18 -9.57
CA ALA A 521 42.22 3.24 -10.57
C ALA A 521 41.74 2.75 -11.95
N SER A 522 40.56 3.15 -12.41
CA SER A 522 40.24 3.15 -13.85
C SER A 522 39.01 4.00 -14.17
N GLY A 523 39.15 4.88 -15.17
CA GLY A 523 38.05 5.60 -15.81
C GLY A 523 38.29 7.10 -15.89
N GLY A 524 38.83 7.58 -17.01
CA GLY A 524 38.97 9.02 -17.28
C GLY A 524 37.60 9.69 -17.42
N GLY A 525 37.44 10.87 -16.80
CA GLY A 525 36.20 11.67 -16.81
C GLY A 525 35.73 12.13 -15.43
N VAL A 526 36.66 12.44 -14.52
CA VAL A 526 36.43 12.59 -13.07
C VAL A 526 35.88 13.98 -12.66
N GLU A 527 36.02 14.99 -13.54
CA GLU A 527 35.72 16.42 -13.29
C GLU A 527 34.29 16.72 -12.79
N GLY A 528 33.31 15.83 -13.01
CA GLY A 528 31.91 16.04 -12.60
C GLY A 528 31.36 15.08 -11.54
N MET A 529 32.13 14.07 -11.14
CA MET A 529 31.67 13.04 -10.20
C MET A 529 31.97 13.40 -8.74
N GLY A 530 33.11 14.05 -8.46
CA GLY A 530 33.55 14.34 -7.09
C GLY A 530 32.54 15.17 -6.29
N ARG A 531 31.93 16.19 -6.92
CA ARG A 531 30.88 16.98 -6.25
C ARG A 531 29.63 16.19 -5.87
N ARG A 532 29.36 15.03 -6.50
CA ARG A 532 28.14 14.22 -6.29
C ARG A 532 28.35 13.06 -5.31
N ILE A 533 29.59 12.77 -4.93
CA ILE A 533 29.93 11.64 -4.06
C ILE A 533 30.26 12.18 -2.68
N ILE A 534 29.52 11.71 -1.67
CA ILE A 534 29.85 11.92 -0.26
C ILE A 534 30.50 10.62 0.23
N THR A 535 31.74 10.72 0.72
CA THR A 535 32.48 9.56 1.24
C THR A 535 32.32 9.47 2.75
N ILE A 536 31.92 8.30 3.26
CA ILE A 536 31.72 7.99 4.68
C ILE A 536 32.79 6.97 5.09
N PRO A 537 33.90 7.41 5.72
CA PRO A 537 34.98 6.51 6.11
C PRO A 537 34.64 5.74 7.40
N PHE A 538 34.66 4.41 7.33
CA PHE A 538 34.57 3.52 8.50
C PHE A 538 35.93 2.87 8.77
N ASP A 539 36.88 3.66 9.29
CA ASP A 539 38.25 3.20 9.54
C ASP A 539 38.45 2.63 10.96
N VAL A 540 37.51 2.89 11.86
CA VAL A 540 37.57 2.48 13.27
C VAL A 540 37.41 0.96 13.42
N GLU A 541 38.35 0.32 14.14
CA GLU A 541 38.20 -1.08 14.54
C GLU A 541 37.11 -1.16 15.61
N PRO A 542 36.08 -1.99 15.45
CA PRO A 542 35.14 -2.21 16.53
C PRO A 542 35.88 -2.82 17.73
N SER A 543 35.73 -2.17 18.88
CA SER A 543 36.29 -2.58 20.17
C SER A 543 35.85 -3.99 20.58
N LYS A 544 34.59 -4.35 20.25
CA LYS A 544 34.03 -5.69 20.44
C LYS A 544 33.14 -6.05 19.25
N ARG A 545 33.47 -7.15 18.57
CA ARG A 545 32.65 -7.68 17.48
C ARG A 545 31.46 -8.46 18.05
N ASP A 546 30.26 -7.91 17.87
CA ASP A 546 29.01 -8.61 18.17
C ASP A 546 28.47 -9.27 16.89
N PRO A 547 28.49 -10.61 16.78
CA PRO A 547 28.01 -11.32 15.59
C PRO A 547 26.51 -11.14 15.34
N LEU A 548 25.73 -10.75 16.38
CA LEU A 548 24.29 -10.53 16.28
C LEU A 548 23.93 -9.06 16.03
N LEU A 549 24.91 -8.15 15.90
CA LEU A 549 24.67 -6.71 15.79
C LEU A 549 23.75 -6.36 14.61
N LYS A 550 23.93 -7.01 13.46
CA LYS A 550 23.08 -6.79 12.29
C LYS A 550 21.62 -7.07 12.59
N ARG A 551 21.34 -8.23 13.20
CA ARG A 551 19.99 -8.62 13.60
C ARG A 551 19.39 -7.61 14.58
N LYS A 552 20.14 -7.21 15.60
CA LYS A 552 19.69 -6.21 16.60
C LYS A 552 19.35 -4.87 15.95
N ILE A 553 20.12 -4.44 14.95
CA ILE A 553 19.86 -3.19 14.22
C ILE A 553 18.63 -3.30 13.31
N VAL A 554 18.41 -4.45 12.67
CA VAL A 554 17.19 -4.70 11.89
C VAL A 554 15.95 -4.70 12.78
N GLU A 555 16.05 -5.28 13.99
CA GLU A 555 14.99 -5.24 15.01
C GLU A 555 14.69 -3.79 15.49
N GLU A 556 15.64 -2.86 15.35
CA GLU A 556 15.48 -1.44 15.67
C GLU A 556 14.94 -0.58 14.50
N ALA A 557 14.49 -1.17 13.39
CA ALA A 557 14.07 -0.44 12.19
C ALA A 557 13.05 0.68 12.45
N ALA A 558 12.07 0.46 13.34
CA ALA A 558 11.10 1.49 13.73
C ALA A 558 11.78 2.71 14.38
N GLY A 559 12.74 2.49 15.29
CA GLY A 559 13.52 3.55 15.93
C GLY A 559 14.51 4.23 15.00
N ILE A 560 15.10 3.49 14.05
CA ILE A 560 15.94 4.08 13.00
C ILE A 560 15.09 4.97 12.09
N PHE A 561 13.89 4.50 11.70
CA PHE A 561 12.95 5.29 10.93
C PHE A 561 12.55 6.57 11.68
N ALA A 562 12.16 6.47 12.95
CA ALA A 562 11.81 7.64 13.77
C ALA A 562 12.96 8.67 13.83
N TRP A 563 14.18 8.21 14.10
CA TRP A 563 15.37 9.06 14.14
C TRP A 563 15.65 9.74 12.79
N VAL A 564 15.57 9.00 11.69
CA VAL A 564 15.77 9.53 10.34
C VAL A 564 14.63 10.48 9.95
N PHE A 565 13.38 10.10 10.22
CA PHE A 565 12.17 10.83 9.85
C PHE A 565 12.05 12.17 10.57
N ALA A 566 12.54 12.26 11.81
CA ALA A 566 12.60 13.51 12.57
C ALA A 566 13.55 14.57 11.96
N MET A 567 14.41 14.20 10.99
CA MET A 567 15.19 15.18 10.22
C MET A 567 14.31 15.83 9.16
N THR A 568 14.18 17.15 9.22
CA THR A 568 13.43 17.92 8.23
C THR A 568 14.12 17.90 6.86
N THR A 569 13.38 18.26 5.81
CA THR A 569 13.94 18.37 4.45
C THR A 569 15.04 19.43 4.37
N ASP A 570 14.90 20.54 5.09
CA ASP A 570 15.89 21.62 5.10
C ASP A 570 17.17 21.20 5.83
N GLU A 571 17.05 20.54 6.98
CA GLU A 571 18.21 19.98 7.70
C GLU A 571 18.95 18.94 6.87
N MET A 572 18.23 18.04 6.20
CA MET A 572 18.82 17.07 5.27
C MET A 572 19.54 17.79 4.12
N THR A 573 18.90 18.77 3.49
CA THR A 573 19.47 19.52 2.37
C THR A 573 20.73 20.25 2.79
N ALA A 574 20.70 20.94 3.93
CA ALA A 574 21.85 21.64 4.50
C ALA A 574 23.00 20.68 4.85
N ALA A 575 22.70 19.54 5.50
CA ALA A 575 23.71 18.54 5.84
C ALA A 575 24.42 17.99 4.60
N LEU A 576 23.68 17.64 3.55
CA LEU A 576 24.25 17.08 2.33
C LEU A 576 24.98 18.11 1.46
N ALA A 577 24.49 19.36 1.43
CA ALA A 577 25.14 20.47 0.76
C ALA A 577 26.48 20.83 1.42
N ASN A 578 26.52 20.83 2.75
CA ASN A 578 27.70 21.18 3.55
C ASN A 578 28.60 19.98 3.87
N SER A 579 28.47 18.86 3.15
CA SER A 579 29.28 17.65 3.40
C SER A 579 30.80 17.89 3.38
N GLY A 580 31.28 18.85 2.59
CA GLY A 580 32.70 19.20 2.55
C GLY A 580 33.22 19.99 3.76
N THR A 581 32.36 20.39 4.71
CA THR A 581 32.80 20.93 6.02
C THR A 581 33.08 19.84 7.05
N VAL A 582 32.66 18.60 6.79
CA VAL A 582 32.98 17.44 7.62
C VAL A 582 34.36 16.93 7.22
N GLN A 583 35.39 17.31 7.97
CA GLN A 583 36.80 17.08 7.62
C GLN A 583 37.09 15.62 7.27
N SER A 584 36.62 14.66 8.09
CA SER A 584 36.80 13.22 7.85
C SER A 584 36.23 12.76 6.50
N SER A 585 35.04 13.25 6.13
CA SER A 585 34.38 12.97 4.85
C SER A 585 35.06 13.67 3.67
N ALA A 586 35.51 14.91 3.86
CA ALA A 586 36.19 15.70 2.84
C ALA A 586 37.55 15.06 2.49
N ASP A 587 38.34 14.69 3.50
CA ASP A 587 39.64 14.05 3.34
C ASP A 587 39.50 12.69 2.63
N ALA A 588 38.57 11.85 3.09
CA ALA A 588 38.28 10.58 2.45
C ALA A 588 37.82 10.75 1.00
N SER A 589 37.00 11.77 0.70
CA SER A 589 36.56 12.06 -0.67
C SER A 589 37.71 12.53 -1.57
N ILE A 590 38.64 13.33 -1.03
CA ILE A 590 39.84 13.79 -1.77
C ILE A 590 40.77 12.61 -2.03
N GLU A 591 41.08 11.79 -1.03
CA GLU A 591 41.95 10.62 -1.17
C GLU A 591 41.41 9.65 -2.22
N HIS A 592 40.12 9.32 -2.13
CA HIS A 592 39.44 8.43 -3.04
C HIS A 592 39.35 9.00 -4.48
N ALA A 593 39.27 10.33 -4.63
CA ALA A 593 39.36 11.00 -5.93
C ALA A 593 40.80 10.97 -6.50
N LEU A 594 41.81 11.15 -5.65
CA LEU A 594 43.23 11.07 -6.02
C LEU A 594 43.62 9.69 -6.55
N GLU A 595 43.12 8.61 -5.95
CA GLU A 595 43.34 7.25 -6.44
C GLU A 595 42.84 7.04 -7.88
N ARG A 596 41.88 7.85 -8.33
CA ARG A 596 41.31 7.80 -9.68
C ARG A 596 41.96 8.78 -10.67
N ASP A 597 42.73 9.76 -10.18
CA ASP A 597 43.45 10.74 -11.00
C ASP A 597 44.98 10.57 -10.85
N PRO A 598 45.58 9.62 -11.58
CA PRO A 598 47.01 9.33 -11.48
C PRO A 598 47.87 10.51 -11.93
N VAL A 599 47.36 11.43 -12.75
CA VAL A 599 48.11 12.61 -13.22
C VAL A 599 48.31 13.60 -12.08
N VAL A 600 47.28 13.87 -11.28
CA VAL A 600 47.40 14.73 -10.10
C VAL A 600 48.33 14.10 -9.07
N ARG A 601 48.21 12.78 -8.86
CA ARG A 601 49.09 12.04 -7.94
C ARG A 601 50.56 12.12 -8.37
N PHE A 602 50.84 11.90 -9.66
CA PHE A 602 52.17 12.08 -10.23
C PHE A 602 52.72 13.49 -9.96
N LEU A 603 51.91 14.52 -10.17
CA LEU A 603 52.33 15.91 -9.96
C LEU A 603 52.62 16.22 -8.49
N LEU A 604 51.80 15.72 -7.56
CA LEU A 604 52.01 15.86 -6.11
C LEU A 604 53.32 15.20 -5.66
N GLU A 605 53.59 13.98 -6.13
CA GLU A 605 54.77 13.21 -5.73
C GLU A 605 56.06 13.71 -6.41
N THR A 606 55.97 14.20 -7.65
CA THR A 606 57.14 14.58 -8.47
C THR A 606 57.48 16.07 -8.37
N TYR A 607 56.50 16.95 -8.17
CA TYR A 607 56.68 18.40 -8.14
C TYR A 607 56.05 19.06 -6.89
N PRO A 608 56.37 18.63 -5.66
CA PRO A 608 55.81 19.24 -4.44
C PRO A 608 56.09 20.76 -4.37
N GLU A 609 57.30 21.18 -4.73
CA GLU A 609 57.73 22.59 -4.80
C GLU A 609 57.46 23.24 -6.17
N GLY A 610 56.86 22.51 -7.11
CA GLY A 610 56.60 22.97 -8.47
C GLY A 610 57.83 22.99 -9.38
N ILE A 611 57.64 23.48 -10.60
CA ILE A 611 58.72 23.70 -11.58
C ILE A 611 58.34 24.83 -12.53
N ASP A 612 59.20 25.84 -12.63
CA ASP A 612 58.95 27.02 -13.47
C ASP A 612 58.88 26.68 -14.96
N ARG A 613 59.66 25.68 -15.38
CA ARG A 613 59.79 25.34 -16.80
C ARG A 613 60.22 23.89 -17.03
N ILE A 614 59.41 23.13 -17.74
CA ILE A 614 59.76 21.80 -18.25
C ILE A 614 59.26 21.61 -19.70
N GLN A 615 60.06 20.97 -20.56
CA GLN A 615 59.61 20.66 -21.92
C GLN A 615 58.60 19.51 -21.89
N GLY A 616 57.59 19.55 -22.75
CA GLY A 616 56.54 18.52 -22.77
C GLY A 616 57.06 17.09 -22.91
N ARG A 617 58.11 16.90 -23.71
CA ARG A 617 58.77 15.60 -23.89
C ARG A 617 59.42 15.09 -22.60
N ASP A 618 60.08 15.97 -21.86
CA ASP A 618 60.76 15.61 -20.61
C ASP A 618 59.75 15.35 -19.49
N LEU A 619 58.68 16.13 -19.42
CA LEU A 619 57.55 15.91 -18.51
C LEU A 619 56.86 14.58 -18.79
N PHE A 620 56.61 14.26 -20.07
CA PHE A 620 56.04 12.97 -20.45
C PHE A 620 56.98 11.80 -20.15
N LYS A 621 58.29 11.98 -20.30
CA LYS A 621 59.28 10.97 -19.89
C LYS A 621 59.18 10.69 -18.39
N GLN A 622 59.16 11.73 -17.54
CA GLN A 622 59.01 11.56 -16.09
C GLN A 622 57.67 10.89 -15.72
N TRP A 623 56.60 11.21 -16.43
CA TRP A 623 55.32 10.50 -16.30
C TRP A 623 55.42 9.01 -16.64
N CYS A 624 56.10 8.65 -17.72
CA CYS A 624 56.32 7.25 -18.09
C CYS A 624 57.14 6.51 -17.03
N ASP A 625 58.20 7.14 -16.52
CA ASP A 625 59.06 6.58 -15.49
C ASP A 625 58.28 6.37 -14.18
N TRP A 626 57.48 7.35 -13.77
CA TRP A 626 56.59 7.24 -12.60
C TRP A 626 55.53 6.15 -12.79
N CYS A 627 54.87 6.10 -13.96
CA CYS A 627 53.90 5.06 -14.31
C CYS A 627 54.50 3.65 -14.20
N ALA A 628 55.75 3.46 -14.67
CA ALA A 628 56.44 2.19 -14.55
C ALA A 628 56.69 1.79 -13.09
N GLN A 629 56.99 2.76 -12.22
CA GLN A 629 57.21 2.52 -10.79
C GLN A 629 55.91 2.11 -10.07
N VAL A 630 54.79 2.78 -10.36
CA VAL A 630 53.49 2.49 -9.73
C VAL A 630 52.65 1.44 -10.47
N ARG A 631 53.22 0.81 -11.51
CA ARG A 631 52.55 -0.18 -12.39
C ARG A 631 51.26 0.34 -13.05
N HIS A 632 51.28 1.60 -13.47
CA HIS A 632 50.21 2.25 -14.22
C HIS A 632 50.55 2.32 -15.72
N GLU A 633 49.54 2.30 -16.59
CA GLU A 633 49.75 2.46 -18.04
C GLU A 633 49.95 3.93 -18.41
N SER A 634 51.08 4.26 -19.05
CA SER A 634 51.43 5.66 -19.35
C SER A 634 50.64 6.27 -20.51
N GLY A 635 50.12 5.46 -21.44
CA GLY A 635 49.40 5.93 -22.63
C GLY A 635 50.28 6.72 -23.61
N SER A 636 49.66 7.58 -24.43
CA SER A 636 50.39 8.41 -25.42
C SER A 636 50.67 9.82 -24.90
N GLU A 637 51.75 10.45 -25.40
CA GLU A 637 52.13 11.83 -25.06
C GLU A 637 50.98 12.82 -25.33
N THR A 638 50.23 12.61 -26.41
CA THR A 638 49.06 13.42 -26.76
C THR A 638 47.95 13.31 -25.72
N ARG A 639 47.65 12.09 -25.25
CA ARG A 639 46.61 11.85 -24.22
C ARG A 639 47.03 12.45 -22.89
N PHE A 640 48.27 12.20 -22.46
CA PHE A 640 48.84 12.79 -21.25
C PHE A 640 48.81 14.33 -21.31
N GLY A 641 49.25 14.92 -22.43
CA GLY A 641 49.20 16.35 -22.66
C GLY A 641 47.79 16.95 -22.67
N GLY A 642 46.76 16.15 -22.94
CA GLY A 642 45.36 16.55 -22.80
C GLY A 642 44.88 16.53 -21.35
N LEU A 643 45.28 15.51 -20.58
CA LEU A 643 44.91 15.35 -19.16
C LEU A 643 45.61 16.38 -18.28
N ILE A 644 46.93 16.53 -18.42
CA ILE A 644 47.73 17.37 -17.51
C ILE A 644 47.37 18.86 -17.60
N LYS A 645 46.88 19.33 -18.76
CA LYS A 645 46.41 20.71 -18.92
C LYS A 645 45.13 21.02 -18.17
N LYS A 646 44.37 19.99 -17.78
CA LYS A 646 43.15 20.14 -16.99
C LYS A 646 43.45 20.30 -15.50
N VAL A 647 44.66 19.93 -15.05
CA VAL A 647 45.07 20.08 -13.66
C VAL A 647 45.31 21.56 -13.36
N ARG A 648 44.24 22.32 -13.14
CA ARG A 648 44.28 23.76 -12.88
C ARG A 648 43.06 24.19 -12.06
N VAL A 649 43.29 25.03 -11.05
CA VAL A 649 42.24 25.65 -10.23
C VAL A 649 42.46 27.17 -10.20
N GLY A 650 41.37 27.94 -10.32
CA GLY A 650 41.43 29.41 -10.35
C GLY A 650 41.67 30.00 -11.75
N VAL A 651 41.68 31.33 -11.85
CA VAL A 651 41.77 32.08 -13.11
C VAL A 651 42.89 33.12 -13.00
N GLY A 652 43.49 33.50 -14.14
CA GLY A 652 44.48 34.57 -14.16
C GLY A 652 45.80 34.21 -13.45
N VAL A 653 46.33 35.17 -12.70
CA VAL A 653 47.63 35.09 -12.00
C VAL A 653 47.60 34.20 -10.75
N ASP A 654 46.42 34.01 -10.15
CA ASP A 654 46.23 33.19 -8.93
C ASP A 654 45.96 31.71 -9.24
N ALA A 655 46.01 31.34 -10.53
CA ALA A 655 45.72 29.97 -10.93
C ALA A 655 46.83 29.01 -10.47
N LYS A 656 46.44 28.00 -9.68
CA LYS A 656 47.31 26.92 -9.22
C LYS A 656 47.18 25.69 -10.13
N GLY A 657 48.26 24.91 -10.25
CA GLY A 657 48.35 23.69 -11.06
C GLY A 657 49.29 23.86 -12.25
N VAL A 658 48.86 23.41 -13.43
CA VAL A 658 49.68 23.34 -14.64
C VAL A 658 49.29 24.43 -15.64
N ALA A 659 50.27 25.24 -16.04
CA ALA A 659 50.16 26.17 -17.15
C ALA A 659 50.97 25.64 -18.35
N VAL A 660 50.46 25.85 -19.56
CA VAL A 660 51.14 25.47 -20.80
C VAL A 660 51.33 26.69 -21.69
N ARG A 661 52.52 26.84 -22.26
CA ARG A 661 52.84 27.83 -23.28
C ARG A 661 53.49 27.16 -24.48
N VAL A 662 53.26 27.70 -25.68
CA VAL A 662 53.93 27.25 -26.90
C VAL A 662 55.06 28.23 -27.21
N SER A 663 56.30 27.73 -27.27
CA SER A 663 57.48 28.52 -27.58
C SER A 663 58.29 27.82 -28.67
N LYS A 664 58.54 28.51 -29.80
CA LYS A 664 59.27 27.97 -30.97
C LYS A 664 58.77 26.59 -31.42
N GLY A 665 57.44 26.40 -31.46
CA GLY A 665 56.80 25.14 -31.88
C GLY A 665 56.82 24.01 -30.85
N ARG A 666 57.38 24.21 -29.64
CA ARG A 666 57.41 23.22 -28.56
C ARG A 666 56.52 23.64 -27.39
N LYS A 667 55.82 22.66 -26.79
CA LYS A 667 55.02 22.87 -25.57
C LYS A 667 55.97 22.90 -24.36
N VAL A 668 55.83 23.95 -23.55
CA VAL A 668 56.56 24.14 -22.31
C VAL A 668 55.54 24.29 -21.20
N TYR A 669 55.74 23.56 -20.11
CA TYR A 669 54.85 23.54 -18.96
C TYR A 669 55.50 24.24 -17.77
N THR A 670 54.65 24.86 -16.95
CA THR A 670 54.96 25.39 -15.63
C THR A 670 54.01 24.70 -14.66
N VAL A 671 54.53 24.16 -13.56
CA VAL A 671 53.74 23.54 -12.49
C VAL A 671 53.95 24.38 -11.24
N THR A 672 52.89 24.94 -10.67
CA THR A 672 52.99 25.63 -9.37
C THR A 672 53.31 24.62 -8.25
N PRO A 673 53.76 25.03 -7.05
CA PRO A 673 53.93 24.12 -5.93
C PRO A 673 52.68 23.25 -5.71
N MET A 674 52.84 21.93 -5.84
CA MET A 674 51.72 21.00 -5.75
C MET A 674 51.36 20.67 -4.30
N GLN A 675 52.26 20.87 -3.34
CA GLN A 675 51.96 20.70 -1.92
C GLN A 675 50.85 21.64 -1.41
N ASP A 676 50.70 22.80 -2.06
CA ASP A 676 49.65 23.79 -1.76
C ASP A 676 48.51 23.77 -2.79
N PHE A 677 48.40 22.70 -3.58
CA PHE A 677 47.38 22.58 -4.61
C PHE A 677 46.01 22.33 -3.94
N PRO A 678 44.97 23.13 -4.27
CA PRO A 678 43.67 23.06 -3.59
C PRO A 678 42.86 21.86 -4.10
N LEU A 679 43.18 20.67 -3.60
CA LEU A 679 42.60 19.39 -4.03
C LEU A 679 41.08 19.35 -3.86
N GLY A 680 40.55 19.88 -2.75
CA GLY A 680 39.11 19.97 -2.54
C GLY A 680 38.40 20.74 -3.65
N ALA A 681 38.91 21.94 -3.98
CA ALA A 681 38.37 22.75 -5.07
C ALA A 681 38.52 22.08 -6.45
N TYR A 682 39.65 21.39 -6.69
CA TYR A 682 39.89 20.67 -7.95
C TYR A 682 38.89 19.51 -8.15
N PHE A 683 38.66 18.70 -7.11
CA PHE A 683 37.71 17.59 -7.17
C PHE A 683 36.25 17.99 -6.92
N GLY A 684 35.99 19.26 -6.63
CA GLY A 684 34.65 19.77 -6.32
C GLY A 684 34.12 19.32 -4.95
N VAL A 685 35.01 18.96 -4.01
CA VAL A 685 34.72 18.75 -2.60
C VAL A 685 34.71 20.12 -1.93
N VAL A 686 33.54 20.61 -1.53
CA VAL A 686 33.34 21.99 -1.04
C VAL A 686 33.97 22.16 0.35
N THR A 687 35.26 22.47 0.42
CA THR A 687 35.89 23.01 1.64
C THR A 687 35.62 24.52 1.69
N VAL A 688 34.81 24.98 2.65
CA VAL A 688 34.76 26.41 2.95
C VAL A 688 36.13 26.80 3.52
N ILE A 689 36.87 27.63 2.80
CA ILE A 689 38.15 28.18 3.28
C ILE A 689 37.83 29.08 4.48
N PRO A 690 38.35 28.81 5.70
CA PRO A 690 37.99 29.58 6.87
C PRO A 690 38.81 30.87 6.97
N HIS A 691 38.87 31.70 5.93
CA HIS A 691 39.35 33.08 6.01
C HIS A 691 38.81 33.89 4.83
N LEU A 692 37.68 34.56 5.05
CA LEU A 692 37.28 35.84 4.45
C LEU A 692 35.99 36.25 5.17
N SER A 693 36.16 36.75 6.39
CA SER A 693 35.14 37.58 7.01
C SER A 693 35.12 38.90 6.24
N ASP A 694 34.18 39.07 5.33
CA ASP A 694 33.68 40.39 4.98
C ASP A 694 32.21 40.30 4.60
N ASN A 695 31.43 41.15 5.27
CA ASN A 695 29.99 41.33 5.10
C ASN A 695 29.60 41.42 3.61
N PRO A 696 28.48 40.80 3.17
CA PRO A 696 27.87 41.20 1.93
C PRO A 696 27.19 42.56 2.13
N GLN A 697 27.90 43.64 1.76
CA GLN A 697 27.20 44.87 1.37
C GLN A 697 26.46 44.61 0.05
N PRO A 698 25.18 45.01 -0.06
CA PRO A 698 24.45 44.92 -1.31
C PRO A 698 24.94 46.02 -2.25
N ASN A 699 25.32 45.67 -3.47
CA ASN A 699 25.59 46.65 -4.51
C ASN A 699 25.02 46.19 -5.85
N PRO A 700 24.74 47.12 -6.78
CA PRO A 700 23.37 47.37 -7.24
C PRO A 700 23.16 46.89 -8.68
N HIS A 701 21.89 46.78 -9.05
CA HIS A 701 21.45 46.47 -10.41
C HIS A 701 22.08 47.41 -11.45
N PRO A 702 22.61 46.89 -12.58
CA PRO A 702 22.90 47.72 -13.73
C PRO A 702 21.64 47.94 -14.55
N THR A 703 21.11 49.16 -14.49
CA THR A 703 20.23 49.75 -15.50
C THR A 703 21.02 50.00 -16.78
N ASN A 704 20.62 49.39 -17.90
CA ASN A 704 21.07 49.79 -19.23
C ASN A 704 19.87 50.29 -20.05
N GLN A 705 19.83 51.62 -20.23
CA GLN A 705 19.19 52.29 -21.36
C GLN A 705 20.12 52.19 -22.58
N PRO A 706 19.62 52.07 -23.82
CA PRO A 706 20.45 52.16 -25.02
C PRO A 706 20.32 53.55 -25.68
N GLU A 707 21.45 54.23 -25.85
CA GLU A 707 21.60 55.35 -26.78
C GLU A 707 22.41 54.90 -28.01
N GLY A 708 21.86 55.15 -29.20
CA GLY A 708 22.56 55.93 -30.23
C GLY A 708 23.59 55.25 -31.16
N GLN A 709 23.06 54.81 -32.31
CA GLN A 709 23.50 55.17 -33.68
C GLN A 709 24.64 54.44 -34.43
N ASP A 710 24.25 54.13 -35.68
CA ASP A 710 25.03 54.01 -36.92
C ASP A 710 25.90 52.75 -37.12
N SER A 711 25.87 52.02 -38.25
CA SER A 711 25.22 52.18 -39.55
C SER A 711 25.44 50.92 -40.41
N GLU A 712 24.60 50.75 -41.44
CA GLU A 712 24.83 50.02 -42.71
C GLU A 712 24.55 48.49 -42.85
N GLN A 713 23.35 48.23 -43.39
CA GLN A 713 23.07 47.53 -44.68
C GLN A 713 23.60 46.10 -44.93
N ARG A 714 22.70 45.10 -45.04
CA ARG A 714 22.12 44.59 -46.32
C ARG A 714 21.35 43.26 -46.14
N GLY A 715 20.07 43.28 -46.52
CA GLY A 715 19.30 42.20 -47.19
C GLY A 715 19.01 40.93 -46.38
N ASP A 716 17.86 40.25 -46.51
CA ASP A 716 16.69 40.41 -47.35
C ASP A 716 15.62 39.41 -46.84
N ARG A 717 14.35 39.82 -46.92
CA ARG A 717 13.12 39.02 -47.06
C ARG A 717 12.67 37.97 -46.00
N GLY A 718 11.48 38.25 -45.44
CA GLY A 718 10.36 37.29 -45.52
C GLY A 718 9.45 37.16 -44.28
N ASP A 719 8.33 37.90 -44.28
CA ASP A 719 7.04 37.71 -43.57
C ASP A 719 7.01 37.46 -42.04
N SER A 720 6.49 38.34 -41.16
CA SER A 720 5.18 39.06 -41.11
C SER A 720 3.97 38.10 -41.00
N SER A 721 2.97 38.25 -40.13
CA SER A 721 2.63 39.22 -39.07
C SER A 721 1.44 38.62 -38.29
N SER A 722 1.45 38.66 -36.94
CA SER A 722 0.61 39.53 -36.07
C SER A 722 -0.83 39.08 -35.79
N LEU A 723 -1.23 39.14 -34.51
CA LEU A 723 -2.35 39.92 -33.95
C LEU A 723 -2.60 39.49 -32.49
N ASN A 724 -2.26 40.33 -31.52
CA ASN A 724 -3.13 41.28 -30.78
C ASN A 724 -4.12 40.64 -29.80
N LEU A 725 -3.88 40.89 -28.50
CA LEU A 725 -4.79 40.64 -27.39
C LEU A 725 -4.87 41.92 -26.56
N GLU A 726 -5.92 42.71 -26.77
CA GLU A 726 -6.34 43.79 -25.89
C GLU A 726 -7.85 43.77 -25.68
N ARG A 727 -8.24 44.16 -24.46
CA ARG A 727 -9.57 44.50 -23.92
C ARG A 727 -10.55 43.37 -23.61
N LEU A 728 -10.81 43.21 -22.31
CA LEU A 728 -12.13 43.42 -21.70
C LEU A 728 -11.99 43.78 -20.20
N GLU A 729 -12.21 45.06 -19.90
CA GLU A 729 -12.65 45.64 -18.61
C GLU A 729 -14.10 45.19 -18.31
N LYS A 730 -14.70 45.05 -17.09
CA LYS A 730 -14.77 45.94 -15.91
C LYS A 730 -15.72 45.32 -14.83
N ILE A 731 -15.48 45.64 -13.53
CA ILE A 731 -16.45 45.89 -12.41
C ILE A 731 -17.19 44.64 -11.81
N ASP A 732 -17.34 44.38 -10.50
CA ASP A 732 -17.53 45.25 -9.33
C ASP A 732 -17.08 44.62 -7.98
N LYS A 733 -16.84 45.48 -6.99
CA LYS A 733 -16.52 45.18 -5.58
C LYS A 733 -17.80 45.14 -4.73
N ARG A 734 -17.94 44.16 -3.82
CA ARG A 734 -18.54 44.36 -2.48
C ARG A 734 -17.86 43.46 -1.44
N LYS A 735 -17.45 44.08 -0.34
CA LYS A 735 -17.00 43.48 0.93
C LYS A 735 -18.22 43.14 1.79
N GLU A 736 -18.13 42.10 2.63
CA GLU A 736 -18.38 42.17 4.08
C GLU A 736 -17.94 40.87 4.80
N GLU A 737 -17.39 41.05 5.99
CA GLU A 737 -16.77 40.05 6.88
C GLU A 737 -17.79 39.42 7.84
N SER A 738 -17.60 38.14 8.23
CA SER A 738 -17.82 37.65 9.61
C SER A 738 -17.33 36.20 9.81
N PRO A 739 -17.01 35.78 11.06
CA PRO A 739 -16.03 34.73 11.38
C PRO A 739 -16.67 33.36 11.66
N ILE A 740 -15.96 32.27 11.36
CA ILE A 740 -16.35 30.92 11.79
C ILE A 740 -15.27 30.36 12.71
N SER A 741 -15.71 29.98 13.91
CA SER A 741 -14.98 29.37 15.02
C SER A 741 -14.52 27.94 14.72
N PRO A 742 -13.57 27.39 15.50
CA PRO A 742 -13.06 26.03 15.31
C PRO A 742 -14.09 24.99 15.77
N ILE A 743 -14.38 24.00 14.92
CA ILE A 743 -15.12 22.80 15.30
C ILE A 743 -14.13 21.84 15.96
N GLU A 744 -14.24 21.70 17.28
CA GLU A 744 -13.64 20.60 18.05
C GLU A 744 -14.35 19.29 17.68
N THR A 745 -13.66 18.40 16.99
CA THR A 745 -14.03 16.98 16.90
C THR A 745 -13.47 16.24 18.11
N LEU A 746 -14.32 16.05 19.11
CA LEU A 746 -14.11 15.09 20.20
C LEU A 746 -14.40 13.67 19.66
N TYR A 747 -13.38 12.82 19.57
CA TYR A 747 -13.55 11.39 19.32
C TYR A 747 -13.84 10.63 20.64
N PRO A 748 -14.76 9.64 20.66
CA PRO A 748 -14.97 8.75 21.80
C PRO A 748 -13.81 7.71 21.94
N PRO A 749 -13.66 7.06 23.12
CA PRO A 749 -12.54 6.17 23.41
C PRO A 749 -12.61 4.84 22.65
N GLU A 750 -11.43 4.29 22.37
CA GLU A 750 -11.15 3.03 21.67
C GLU A 750 -11.97 1.81 22.16
N PRO A 751 -12.42 0.91 21.27
CA PRO A 751 -12.69 -0.47 21.64
C PRO A 751 -11.39 -1.29 21.69
N SER A 752 -11.22 -2.07 22.76
CA SER A 752 -10.07 -2.95 22.96
C SER A 752 -9.86 -3.97 21.82
N PRO A 753 -8.60 -4.35 21.52
CA PRO A 753 -8.30 -5.27 20.43
C PRO A 753 -8.69 -6.70 20.80
N LEU A 754 -9.86 -7.14 20.32
CA LEU A 754 -10.14 -8.57 20.20
C LEU A 754 -9.27 -9.13 19.08
N SER A 755 -8.41 -10.08 19.42
CA SER A 755 -7.54 -10.80 18.49
C SER A 755 -8.33 -11.34 17.28
N PRO A 756 -7.81 -11.23 16.05
CA PRO A 756 -8.45 -11.84 14.90
C PRO A 756 -8.41 -13.36 15.03
N GLN A 757 -9.57 -13.97 15.25
CA GLN A 757 -9.77 -15.40 15.04
C GLN A 757 -9.39 -15.71 13.58
N HIS A 758 -8.39 -16.57 13.44
CA HIS A 758 -7.71 -16.86 12.18
C HIS A 758 -8.65 -17.61 11.22
N PRO A 759 -8.59 -17.36 9.90
CA PRO A 759 -9.43 -18.00 8.88
C PRO A 759 -9.18 -19.50 8.65
N ALA A 760 -8.59 -20.21 9.62
CA ALA A 760 -8.29 -21.64 9.52
C ALA A 760 -9.34 -22.55 10.19
N ASP A 761 -10.32 -21.99 10.91
CA ASP A 761 -11.39 -22.78 11.56
C ASP A 761 -12.54 -23.19 10.60
N ALA A 762 -12.36 -23.02 9.28
CA ALA A 762 -13.39 -23.22 8.25
C ALA A 762 -13.04 -24.29 7.18
N PHE A 763 -12.17 -25.26 7.49
CA PHE A 763 -11.95 -26.40 6.59
C PHE A 763 -12.64 -27.66 7.13
N SER A 764 -13.91 -27.81 6.76
CA SER A 764 -14.69 -29.02 7.00
C SER A 764 -14.15 -30.21 6.21
N ASP A 765 -14.30 -31.38 6.81
CA ASP A 765 -13.90 -32.70 6.34
C ASP A 765 -14.09 -32.98 4.84
N ALA A 766 -13.17 -33.78 4.28
CA ALA A 766 -13.11 -34.32 2.92
C ALA A 766 -12.39 -33.46 1.87
N THR A 767 -11.07 -33.66 1.73
CA THR A 767 -10.39 -33.93 0.43
C THR A 767 -8.87 -34.02 0.63
N TRP A 768 -8.39 -35.10 1.26
CA TRP A 768 -7.00 -35.53 1.08
C TRP A 768 -6.78 -36.95 1.62
N ALA A 769 -7.39 -37.95 0.98
CA ALA A 769 -7.01 -39.36 1.14
C ALA A 769 -7.59 -40.21 0.01
N THR A 770 -6.95 -40.27 -1.15
CA THR A 770 -7.36 -41.27 -2.18
C THR A 770 -6.23 -41.96 -2.94
N SER A 771 -4.95 -41.75 -2.64
CA SER A 771 -3.97 -42.81 -2.97
C SER A 771 -2.75 -42.79 -2.04
N SER A 772 -2.53 -43.93 -1.40
CA SER A 772 -1.52 -44.21 -0.37
C SER A 772 -0.07 -44.23 -0.89
N LYS A 773 0.25 -43.52 -1.98
CA LYS A 773 1.59 -43.57 -2.62
C LYS A 773 2.46 -42.32 -2.38
N SER A 774 1.93 -41.26 -1.79
CA SER A 774 2.66 -39.99 -1.58
C SER A 774 3.19 -39.80 -0.15
N PHE A 775 3.02 -40.79 0.73
CA PHE A 775 3.53 -40.71 2.10
C PHE A 775 4.99 -41.15 2.13
N ILE A 776 5.87 -40.23 2.52
CA ILE A 776 7.24 -40.56 2.88
C ILE A 776 7.23 -40.89 4.37
N GLU A 777 7.49 -42.14 4.70
CA GLU A 777 7.62 -42.60 6.08
C GLU A 777 8.86 -41.95 6.72
N ALA A 778 8.71 -41.34 7.88
CA ALA A 778 9.81 -40.68 8.56
C ALA A 778 10.84 -41.73 9.01
N GLN A 779 12.08 -41.62 8.53
CA GLN A 779 13.13 -42.59 8.84
C GLN A 779 13.70 -42.46 10.27
N GLN A 780 13.36 -41.39 10.99
CA GLN A 780 13.70 -41.17 12.40
C GLN A 780 12.54 -40.44 13.10
N PRO A 781 12.39 -40.60 14.43
CA PRO A 781 11.43 -39.83 15.21
C PRO A 781 11.68 -38.33 15.01
N ILE A 782 10.65 -37.60 14.58
CA ILE A 782 10.75 -36.15 14.39
C ILE A 782 10.33 -35.49 15.71
N PRO A 783 11.21 -34.76 16.40
CA PRO A 783 10.82 -34.02 17.59
C PRO A 783 9.90 -32.87 17.19
N VAL A 784 8.60 -33.01 17.49
CA VAL A 784 7.61 -31.96 17.28
C VAL A 784 7.37 -31.26 18.62
N TYR A 785 7.93 -30.07 18.75
CA TYR A 785 7.65 -29.19 19.89
C TYR A 785 6.34 -28.45 19.60
N PHE A 786 5.33 -28.67 20.44
CA PHE A 786 4.11 -27.87 20.42
C PHE A 786 4.36 -26.52 21.10
N SER A 787 5.22 -25.70 20.50
CA SER A 787 5.28 -24.27 20.74
C SER A 787 5.60 -23.59 19.40
N ALA A 788 5.03 -22.41 19.19
CA ALA A 788 5.10 -21.62 17.95
C ALA A 788 6.52 -21.24 17.47
N THR A 789 7.58 -21.78 18.08
CA THR A 789 8.98 -21.45 17.86
C THR A 789 9.66 -22.27 16.76
N ASN A 790 9.14 -23.46 16.41
CA ASN A 790 9.90 -24.37 15.54
C ASN A 790 9.33 -24.49 14.12
N GLY A 791 8.22 -23.81 13.80
CA GLY A 791 7.65 -23.73 12.44
C GLY A 791 6.96 -25.00 11.92
N ALA A 792 6.72 -26.00 12.76
CA ALA A 792 5.94 -27.19 12.42
C ALA A 792 4.51 -27.06 12.94
N TYR A 793 3.51 -27.39 12.10
CA TYR A 793 2.09 -27.22 12.43
C TYR A 793 1.29 -28.48 12.13
N LEU A 794 0.45 -28.92 13.07
CA LEU A 794 -0.53 -29.97 12.83
C LEU A 794 -1.59 -29.43 11.86
N ILE A 795 -1.72 -30.08 10.70
CA ILE A 795 -2.66 -29.66 9.65
C ILE A 795 -3.84 -30.62 9.51
N GLY A 796 -3.80 -31.78 10.17
CA GLY A 796 -4.95 -32.66 10.24
C GLY A 796 -4.69 -33.96 10.97
N LYS A 797 -5.78 -34.69 11.20
CA LYS A 797 -5.79 -35.99 11.88
C LYS A 797 -6.67 -36.95 11.09
N ILE A 798 -6.13 -38.12 10.74
CA ILE A 798 -6.88 -39.21 10.14
C ILE A 798 -7.21 -40.20 11.25
N ALA A 799 -8.51 -40.40 11.50
CA ALA A 799 -9.00 -41.29 12.54
C ALA A 799 -8.64 -42.75 12.19
N GLY A 800 -7.92 -43.41 13.09
CA GLY A 800 -7.68 -44.85 13.03
C GLY A 800 -8.81 -45.61 13.73
N GLU A 801 -8.85 -46.94 13.56
CA GLU A 801 -9.80 -47.82 14.28
C GLU A 801 -9.74 -47.66 15.81
N THR A 802 -8.61 -47.17 16.33
CA THR A 802 -8.40 -46.87 17.75
C THR A 802 -7.61 -45.57 17.87
N ARG A 803 -7.74 -44.89 19.01
CA ARG A 803 -7.10 -43.59 19.30
C ARG A 803 -5.56 -43.61 19.25
N ASP A 804 -4.98 -44.80 19.35
CA ASP A 804 -3.52 -45.04 19.27
C ASP A 804 -3.04 -45.34 17.84
N LYS A 805 -3.97 -45.61 16.91
CA LYS A 805 -3.71 -45.77 15.46
C LYS A 805 -4.00 -44.49 14.65
N ASP A 806 -4.34 -43.39 15.32
CA ASP A 806 -4.59 -42.11 14.65
C ASP A 806 -3.32 -41.62 13.93
N LEU A 807 -3.45 -41.31 12.64
CA LEU A 807 -2.36 -40.73 11.85
C LEU A 807 -2.45 -39.21 11.93
N MET A 808 -1.40 -38.57 12.47
CA MET A 808 -1.27 -37.12 12.52
C MET A 808 -0.48 -36.61 11.32
N VAL A 809 -0.93 -35.50 10.77
CA VAL A 809 -0.38 -34.95 9.53
C VAL A 809 0.09 -33.55 9.80
N ILE A 810 1.38 -33.34 9.56
CA ILE A 810 2.12 -32.18 10.02
C ILE A 810 2.79 -31.52 8.82
N ARG A 811 2.71 -30.20 8.77
CA ARG A 811 3.52 -29.38 7.86
C ARG A 811 4.80 -28.98 8.56
N THR A 812 5.93 -29.35 7.99
CA THR A 812 7.27 -29.00 8.50
C THR A 812 7.64 -27.55 8.17
N PRO A 813 8.70 -26.99 8.79
CA PRO A 813 9.16 -25.62 8.50
C PRO A 813 9.63 -25.42 7.04
N THR A 814 10.00 -26.52 6.37
CA THR A 814 10.37 -26.55 4.95
C THR A 814 9.19 -26.81 4.01
N ASP A 815 7.96 -26.66 4.50
CA ASP A 815 6.72 -26.81 3.74
C ASP A 815 6.36 -28.24 3.31
N LYS A 816 7.08 -29.26 3.80
CA LYS A 816 6.77 -30.67 3.52
C LYS A 816 5.68 -31.19 4.45
N ILE A 817 4.76 -31.97 3.89
CA ILE A 817 3.71 -32.68 4.63
C ILE A 817 4.21 -34.07 4.99
N VAL A 818 4.14 -34.42 6.28
CA VAL A 818 4.60 -35.71 6.79
C VAL A 818 3.49 -36.34 7.63
N GLY A 819 3.26 -37.64 7.45
CA GLY A 819 2.37 -38.44 8.28
C GLY A 819 3.16 -39.14 9.39
N CYS A 820 2.67 -39.07 10.62
CA CYS A 820 3.31 -39.68 11.79
C CYS A 820 2.25 -40.32 12.69
N LYS A 821 2.66 -41.32 13.47
CA LYS A 821 1.80 -42.00 14.45
C LYS A 821 1.96 -41.34 15.80
N ARG A 822 0.95 -41.51 16.66
CA ARG A 822 0.99 -40.99 18.02
C ARG A 822 2.15 -41.55 18.87
N SER A 823 2.65 -42.74 18.54
CA SER A 823 3.82 -43.35 19.17
C SER A 823 5.14 -42.62 18.88
N ASP A 824 5.15 -41.71 17.91
CA ASP A 824 6.37 -41.03 17.44
C ASP A 824 6.66 -39.75 18.24
N PHE A 825 5.83 -39.42 19.24
CA PHE A 825 5.95 -38.24 20.10
C PHE A 825 6.37 -38.61 21.52
N THR A 826 7.17 -37.74 22.15
CA THR A 826 7.39 -37.73 23.60
C THR A 826 6.83 -36.42 24.17
N HIS A 827 6.04 -36.51 25.24
CA HIS A 827 5.59 -35.35 26.02
C HIS A 827 6.59 -35.10 27.15
N GLU A 828 7.32 -33.98 27.12
CA GLU A 828 8.00 -33.45 28.31
C GLU A 828 7.24 -32.23 28.84
N GLY A 829 7.06 -32.22 30.17
CA GLY A 829 6.04 -31.45 30.88
C GLY A 829 6.34 -29.97 31.12
N GLN A 830 5.22 -29.28 31.34
CA GLN A 830 4.98 -27.93 31.86
C GLN A 830 5.44 -27.72 33.32
N PRO A 831 5.50 -26.49 33.87
CA PRO A 831 4.64 -25.31 33.62
C PRO A 831 4.92 -24.55 32.32
#